data_AF-A0A928IK33-F1
#
_entry.id   AF-A0A928IK33-F1
#
_cell.length_a   1.000
_cell.length_b   1.000
_cell.length_c   1.000
_cell.angle_alpha   90.00
_cell.angle_beta   90.00
_cell.angle_gamma   90.00
#
_symmetry.space_group_name_H-M   'P 1'
#
loop_
_entity.id
_entity.type
_entity.pdbx_description
1 polymer ?
#
loop_
_entity_poly.entity_id
_entity_poly.type
_entity_poly.pdbx_seq_one_letter_code
_entity_poly.pdbx_strand_id
1 'polypeptide(L)'
;MLKKLIEETKRNSLSYGSLPFWSWNETFDDDELRRQIRNMHDLKMNGFFMHARNGLVTEYLSDEWYHAINVCIDEAKKLGMEAWSYDEYGFPSGFAGGKLLEDPQNFACFIKHKVTNTYPEDDVLAVYVITDNRAKRVFEAIEGVTEYHVITVGYDSSYVDTLDKRVIARFIEVTHEDYKKRIAKEDFGTTMPGFFIDEPQCYRLATPWSSIFAESFQERFGYDIMDNLVALFVQCEGFRAIRFDYHKQMTDLFINSFGRQVYEWCEANGCQLTGHTVEENFLHTQIGRCGSAMRFYCYEHIPGIDYLGRRLSFKPDSLPQQLGSVVAQLGKKKALSETFGCCGWDTSPRELKNILDYQFANGVNLVCQHLYTYSARGERKHDYPLHFSEYLPWQKHLRKFNEHFNNLGYLLSRGEEAANTLVIHPIHNAYMYFDHEDQAGSVSHLDTAFRTLSDLLSRHQISYHYGDEDIMAEIAHVEGNTLVVGKCTYDKVLIPKVESLDSSTAKLLKEYAANGGKIILEGELPTYVDARPADYSWLKATMTVDELLAEEDMIARLADGSNLTTLRAMNRKVDGKRIFFLSNISSAEYKDVRVRVKNCKNLVKLDILTLEPSTVCGEVQTNGDFLMHCNFADSESMLLIESDECAALPLADFTTEDAPYFLPPKTVRFVERPENTLTLDTISYSFDGKNFEGDLPLMALRDDLLHKRYRGDLYVKQCFTVDEIPNSISFACETMPYRSVTVNGKEITLSDKLWREPCFRTADITSLVKIGKNEIVYHIDYFQRDFVYYVLYECDEANSLATSLTFDTELAETYLFGDFAVKTEGAFKFEKGAFCYFGDFQITKSKDTIDIQNVVMDGLPFFAGALHLGFNHEWRKGEPTILRIQGQYAVCEVYVGDKHANTLVFEKDCDLSAYLAEGNNEIELRLFNSNRNLLGPLHSPELEPYNIYPSTFTCENRWENGKSPNYLDDRYCFVRFGLDCK
;
A
#
# COMPACT_ATOMS: atom_id res chain seq x y z
N MET A 1 11.25 -31.22 15.31
CA MET A 1 11.03 -30.26 14.19
C MET A 1 11.00 -28.83 14.68
N LEU A 2 10.13 -28.49 15.64
CA LEU A 2 9.94 -27.13 16.16
C LEU A 2 11.25 -26.40 16.52
N LYS A 3 12.16 -27.07 17.25
CA LYS A 3 13.48 -26.50 17.59
C LYS A 3 14.30 -26.09 16.36
N LYS A 4 14.36 -26.96 15.35
CA LYS A 4 15.06 -26.70 14.08
C LYS A 4 14.44 -25.48 13.37
N LEU A 5 13.11 -25.41 13.30
CA LEU A 5 12.41 -24.29 12.69
C LEU A 5 12.74 -22.97 13.41
N ILE A 6 12.71 -22.94 14.75
CA ILE A 6 13.06 -21.77 15.55
C ILE A 6 14.52 -21.34 15.31
N GLU A 7 15.46 -22.29 15.32
CA GLU A 7 16.89 -22.01 15.08
C GLU A 7 17.14 -21.48 13.67
N GLU A 8 16.44 -22.02 12.67
CA GLU A 8 16.48 -21.54 11.30
C GLU A 8 15.89 -20.13 11.17
N THR A 9 14.73 -19.85 11.79
CA THR A 9 14.12 -18.52 11.77
C THR A 9 15.04 -17.48 12.39
N LYS A 10 15.63 -17.76 13.57
CA LYS A 10 16.59 -16.85 14.23
C LYS A 10 17.80 -16.51 13.36
N ARG A 11 18.22 -17.42 12.48
CA ARG A 11 19.38 -17.24 11.61
C ARG A 11 19.05 -16.49 10.33
N ASN A 12 17.87 -16.72 9.78
CA ASN A 12 17.56 -16.38 8.39
C ASN A 12 16.42 -15.35 8.24
N SER A 13 15.69 -14.99 9.31
CA SER A 13 14.51 -14.13 9.17
C SER A 13 14.79 -12.76 8.58
N LEU A 14 16.01 -12.22 8.76
CA LEU A 14 16.39 -10.95 8.15
C LEU A 14 16.34 -10.98 6.61
N SER A 15 16.50 -12.13 5.95
CA SER A 15 16.36 -12.20 4.48
C SER A 15 14.92 -11.98 4.00
N TYR A 16 13.96 -11.95 4.91
CA TYR A 16 12.55 -11.58 4.72
C TYR A 16 12.24 -10.21 5.33
N GLY A 17 13.29 -9.45 5.67
CA GLY A 17 13.18 -8.08 6.14
C GLY A 17 12.60 -7.15 5.08
N SER A 18 11.90 -6.10 5.54
CA SER A 18 11.29 -5.15 4.64
C SER A 18 12.31 -4.51 3.69
N LEU A 19 11.83 -4.20 2.50
CA LEU A 19 12.52 -3.45 1.46
C LEU A 19 11.69 -2.18 1.19
N PRO A 20 11.77 -1.13 2.01
CA PRO A 20 10.99 0.08 1.80
C PRO A 20 11.32 0.73 0.46
N PHE A 21 10.33 1.41 -0.11
CA PHE A 21 10.61 2.49 -1.06
C PHE A 21 11.30 3.62 -0.32
N TRP A 22 12.56 3.86 -0.69
CA TRP A 22 13.31 4.99 -0.20
C TRP A 22 13.20 6.14 -1.19
N SER A 23 12.28 7.07 -0.91
CA SER A 23 11.97 8.20 -1.76
C SER A 23 13.16 9.15 -1.84
N TRP A 24 13.90 9.06 -2.94
CA TRP A 24 14.98 9.96 -3.33
C TRP A 24 14.37 11.18 -4.00
N ASN A 25 14.26 12.25 -3.23
CA ASN A 25 13.47 13.43 -3.56
C ASN A 25 14.20 14.74 -3.21
N GLU A 26 15.52 14.80 -3.30
CA GLU A 26 16.29 16.02 -2.96
C GLU A 26 17.66 15.99 -3.64
N THR A 27 18.48 17.02 -3.40
CA THR A 27 19.94 16.90 -3.49
C THR A 27 20.48 15.88 -2.47
N PHE A 28 21.42 15.06 -2.89
CA PHE A 28 21.99 14.01 -2.05
C PHE A 28 23.23 14.48 -1.28
N ASP A 29 23.29 14.12 -0.01
CA ASP A 29 24.45 14.25 0.86
C ASP A 29 24.94 12.86 1.27
N ASP A 30 26.23 12.59 1.08
CA ASP A 30 26.81 11.26 1.30
C ASP A 30 26.66 10.78 2.75
N ASP A 31 26.79 11.69 3.73
CA ASP A 31 26.67 11.34 5.14
C ASP A 31 25.20 11.07 5.52
N GLU A 32 24.26 11.85 4.98
CA GLU A 32 22.83 11.62 5.18
C GLU A 32 22.36 10.30 4.56
N LEU A 33 22.77 9.99 3.32
CA LEU A 33 22.48 8.70 2.68
C LEU A 33 22.92 7.54 3.57
N ARG A 34 24.18 7.57 4.03
CA ARG A 34 24.74 6.52 4.91
C ARG A 34 24.04 6.46 6.26
N ARG A 35 23.68 7.61 6.83
CA ARG A 35 22.98 7.71 8.11
C ARG A 35 21.59 7.06 8.03
N GLN A 36 20.82 7.36 6.99
CA GLN A 36 19.50 6.76 6.78
C GLN A 36 19.59 5.24 6.51
N ILE A 37 20.60 4.77 5.77
CA ILE A 37 20.86 3.34 5.58
C ILE A 37 21.14 2.62 6.90
N ARG A 38 22.00 3.19 7.76
CA ARG A 38 22.27 2.64 9.10
C ARG A 38 21.01 2.62 9.97
N ASN A 39 20.18 3.64 9.86
CA ASN A 39 18.92 3.69 10.58
C ASN A 39 17.94 2.60 10.12
N MET A 40 17.79 2.39 8.80
CA MET A 40 17.01 1.27 8.24
C MET A 40 17.53 -0.10 8.71
N HIS A 41 18.86 -0.30 8.74
CA HIS A 41 19.49 -1.49 9.31
C HIS A 41 19.13 -1.71 10.79
N ASP A 42 19.19 -0.66 11.61
CA ASP A 42 18.90 -0.74 13.04
C ASP A 42 17.43 -1.05 13.33
N LEU A 43 16.54 -0.66 12.40
CA LEU A 43 15.13 -1.03 12.35
C LEU A 43 14.86 -2.44 11.79
N LYS A 44 15.88 -3.22 11.43
CA LYS A 44 15.73 -4.60 10.91
C LYS A 44 15.10 -4.72 9.53
N MET A 45 15.30 -3.70 8.70
CA MET A 45 15.04 -3.79 7.27
C MET A 45 16.17 -4.58 6.59
N ASN A 46 15.87 -5.31 5.50
CA ASN A 46 16.88 -6.10 4.77
C ASN A 46 17.61 -5.28 3.70
N GLY A 47 17.01 -4.18 3.27
CA GLY A 47 17.45 -3.42 2.11
C GLY A 47 16.54 -2.23 1.88
N PHE A 48 16.56 -1.69 0.67
CA PHE A 48 15.73 -0.55 0.25
C PHE A 48 15.73 -0.45 -1.28
N PHE A 49 14.68 0.15 -1.84
CA PHE A 49 14.61 0.55 -3.25
C PHE A 49 14.93 2.05 -3.37
N MET A 50 15.98 2.39 -4.12
CA MET A 50 16.40 3.79 -4.35
C MET A 50 15.45 4.45 -5.37
N HIS A 51 14.30 4.92 -4.89
CA HIS A 51 13.14 5.33 -5.69
C HIS A 51 13.21 6.83 -6.00
N ALA A 52 13.54 7.19 -7.24
CA ALA A 52 13.49 8.58 -7.73
C ALA A 52 12.05 9.10 -7.70
N ARG A 53 11.80 10.21 -6.98
CA ARG A 53 10.42 10.62 -6.67
C ARG A 53 10.21 12.13 -6.67
N ASN A 54 8.95 12.56 -6.72
CA ASN A 54 8.51 13.95 -6.63
C ASN A 54 9.35 14.77 -5.64
N GLY A 55 9.88 15.89 -6.14
CA GLY A 55 10.80 16.74 -5.40
C GLY A 55 12.29 16.50 -5.68
N LEU A 56 12.66 15.50 -6.47
CA LEU A 56 14.05 15.21 -6.82
C LEU A 56 14.74 16.41 -7.51
N VAL A 57 15.81 16.90 -6.88
CA VAL A 57 16.63 17.99 -7.42
C VAL A 57 17.84 17.45 -8.19
N THR A 58 18.42 16.32 -7.76
CA THR A 58 19.50 15.65 -8.48
C THR A 58 18.98 15.07 -9.79
N GLU A 59 19.56 15.44 -10.93
CA GLU A 59 19.10 14.94 -12.24
C GLU A 59 19.17 13.41 -12.33
N TYR A 60 18.08 12.77 -12.76
CA TYR A 60 17.97 11.31 -12.89
C TYR A 60 18.92 10.76 -13.97
N LEU A 61 19.63 9.66 -13.65
CA LEU A 61 20.69 9.05 -14.47
C LEU A 61 21.89 9.97 -14.78
N SER A 62 22.10 11.03 -14.00
CA SER A 62 23.31 11.86 -14.04
C SER A 62 24.52 11.17 -13.38
N ASP A 63 25.72 11.75 -13.53
CA ASP A 63 26.91 11.23 -12.82
C ASP A 63 26.74 11.37 -11.29
N GLU A 64 26.07 12.42 -10.80
CA GLU A 64 25.72 12.62 -9.40
C GLU A 64 24.74 11.55 -8.88
N TRP A 65 23.75 11.16 -9.70
CA TRP A 65 22.84 10.04 -9.38
C TRP A 65 23.60 8.73 -9.17
N TYR A 66 24.52 8.39 -10.09
CA TYR A 66 25.32 7.17 -9.96
C TYR A 66 26.35 7.25 -8.83
N HIS A 67 26.86 8.43 -8.49
CA HIS A 67 27.68 8.62 -7.30
C HIS A 67 26.89 8.25 -6.03
N ALA A 68 25.67 8.78 -5.89
CA ALA A 68 24.78 8.47 -4.77
C ALA A 68 24.46 6.97 -4.68
N ILE A 69 24.19 6.30 -5.81
CA ILE A 69 23.99 4.84 -5.84
C ILE A 69 25.21 4.10 -5.31
N ASN A 70 26.41 4.45 -5.78
CA ASN A 70 27.64 3.79 -5.34
C ASN A 70 27.93 4.03 -3.85
N VAL A 71 27.60 5.22 -3.31
CA VAL A 71 27.65 5.50 -1.86
C VAL A 71 26.72 4.55 -1.10
N CYS A 72 25.50 4.33 -1.60
CA CYS A 72 24.52 3.48 -0.96
C CYS A 72 24.89 2.00 -1.03
N ILE A 73 25.40 1.53 -2.18
CA ILE A 73 25.93 0.17 -2.35
C ILE A 73 27.08 -0.08 -1.37
N ASP A 74 28.04 0.83 -1.28
CA ASP A 74 29.18 0.69 -0.35
C ASP A 74 28.73 0.60 1.12
N GLU A 75 27.75 1.39 1.53
CA GLU A 75 27.22 1.32 2.90
C GLU A 75 26.38 0.04 3.14
N ALA A 76 25.51 -0.32 2.19
CA ALA A 76 24.72 -1.54 2.25
C ALA A 76 25.60 -2.78 2.36
N LYS A 77 26.69 -2.84 1.59
CA LYS A 77 27.69 -3.93 1.65
C LYS A 77 28.31 -4.10 3.03
N LYS A 78 28.62 -3.00 3.73
CA LYS A 78 29.19 -3.02 5.10
C LYS A 78 28.20 -3.59 6.11
N LEU A 79 26.92 -3.38 5.90
CA LEU A 79 25.83 -3.80 6.79
C LEU A 79 25.19 -5.13 6.38
N GLY A 80 25.52 -5.66 5.21
CA GLY A 80 24.90 -6.85 4.64
C GLY A 80 23.45 -6.62 4.18
N MET A 81 23.14 -5.39 3.73
CA MET A 81 21.84 -5.01 3.18
C MET A 81 21.81 -5.08 1.66
N GLU A 82 20.60 -5.09 1.10
CA GLU A 82 20.33 -5.05 -0.33
C GLU A 82 19.98 -3.61 -0.80
N ALA A 83 20.75 -3.06 -1.73
CA ALA A 83 20.52 -1.73 -2.31
C ALA A 83 19.90 -1.87 -3.72
N TRP A 84 18.58 -2.02 -3.79
CA TRP A 84 17.88 -2.26 -5.05
C TRP A 84 17.75 -0.97 -5.89
N SER A 85 17.93 -1.12 -7.21
CA SER A 85 17.62 -0.04 -8.15
C SER A 85 16.12 0.04 -8.40
N TYR A 86 15.63 1.25 -8.55
CA TYR A 86 14.31 1.54 -9.10
C TYR A 86 14.50 2.02 -10.54
N ASP A 87 13.78 1.43 -11.49
CA ASP A 87 14.12 1.51 -12.91
C ASP A 87 13.56 2.75 -13.64
N GLU A 88 12.86 3.62 -12.91
CA GLU A 88 12.14 4.78 -13.46
C GLU A 88 12.36 6.05 -12.60
N TYR A 89 11.95 7.21 -13.10
CA TYR A 89 11.71 8.42 -12.29
C TYR A 89 10.20 8.62 -12.15
N GLY A 90 9.69 8.50 -10.93
CA GLY A 90 8.26 8.32 -10.68
C GLY A 90 7.77 6.98 -11.24
N PHE A 91 6.48 6.91 -11.53
CA PHE A 91 5.80 5.76 -12.12
C PHE A 91 4.82 6.25 -13.18
N PRO A 92 4.45 5.43 -14.17
CA PRO A 92 4.78 4.00 -14.39
C PRO A 92 6.13 3.71 -15.08
N SER A 93 6.73 2.53 -14.89
CA SER A 93 7.96 2.12 -15.58
C SER A 93 7.79 2.05 -17.10
N GLY A 94 8.83 2.48 -17.82
CA GLY A 94 9.01 2.19 -19.25
C GLY A 94 9.49 3.38 -20.08
N PHE A 95 9.56 4.59 -19.53
CA PHE A 95 9.87 5.81 -20.29
C PHE A 95 11.12 6.57 -19.82
N ALA A 96 11.79 6.09 -18.76
CA ALA A 96 13.10 6.51 -18.27
C ALA A 96 13.22 8.02 -17.99
N GLY A 97 12.33 8.57 -17.17
CA GLY A 97 12.28 9.98 -16.78
C GLY A 97 11.98 10.91 -17.95
N GLY A 98 11.25 10.41 -18.96
CA GLY A 98 10.87 11.15 -20.16
C GLY A 98 11.81 10.97 -21.35
N LYS A 99 12.98 10.32 -21.19
CA LYS A 99 13.97 10.17 -22.27
C LYS A 99 13.43 9.46 -23.51
N LEU A 100 12.52 8.49 -23.35
CA LEU A 100 11.90 7.80 -24.49
C LEU A 100 10.84 8.65 -25.19
N LEU A 101 10.25 9.64 -24.49
CA LEU A 101 9.21 10.52 -25.01
C LEU A 101 9.78 11.60 -25.96
N GLU A 102 11.10 11.69 -26.11
CA GLU A 102 11.74 12.54 -27.11
C GLU A 102 11.50 12.06 -28.55
N ASP A 103 11.18 10.77 -28.74
CA ASP A 103 10.81 10.19 -30.05
C ASP A 103 9.31 9.84 -30.09
N PRO A 104 8.50 10.57 -30.88
CA PRO A 104 7.07 10.30 -31.03
C PRO A 104 6.72 8.88 -31.51
N GLN A 105 7.67 8.14 -32.09
CA GLN A 105 7.44 6.74 -32.47
C GLN A 105 7.29 5.82 -31.26
N ASN A 106 7.75 6.24 -30.08
CA ASN A 106 7.63 5.48 -28.85
C ASN A 106 6.29 5.75 -28.13
N PHE A 107 5.51 6.75 -28.54
CA PHE A 107 4.29 7.15 -27.83
C PHE A 107 3.28 6.02 -27.71
N ALA A 108 2.64 5.94 -26.53
CA ALA A 108 1.57 5.00 -26.31
C ALA A 108 0.47 5.20 -27.35
N CYS A 109 0.03 4.11 -27.97
CA CYS A 109 -0.94 4.11 -29.06
C CYS A 109 -2.27 3.52 -28.57
N PHE A 110 -3.38 4.09 -29.05
CA PHE A 110 -4.72 3.62 -28.69
C PHE A 110 -5.72 3.85 -29.82
N ILE A 111 -6.88 3.20 -29.72
CA ILE A 111 -7.98 3.36 -30.69
C ILE A 111 -9.25 3.87 -30.01
N LYS A 112 -9.99 4.72 -30.73
CA LYS A 112 -11.27 5.27 -30.31
C LYS A 112 -12.35 4.97 -31.34
N HIS A 113 -13.59 4.88 -30.87
CA HIS A 113 -14.78 4.66 -31.70
C HIS A 113 -15.67 5.89 -31.69
N LYS A 114 -16.19 6.26 -32.87
CA LYS A 114 -17.27 7.24 -33.02
C LYS A 114 -18.26 6.79 -34.07
N VAL A 115 -19.50 7.25 -33.95
CA VAL A 115 -20.55 7.04 -34.97
C VAL A 115 -20.75 8.33 -35.74
N THR A 116 -20.77 8.24 -37.08
CA THR A 116 -20.98 9.38 -37.97
C THR A 116 -22.10 9.11 -38.96
N ASN A 117 -22.78 10.17 -39.40
CA ASN A 117 -23.88 10.05 -40.38
C ASN A 117 -23.40 10.09 -41.83
N THR A 118 -22.13 10.40 -42.04
CA THR A 118 -21.46 10.45 -43.34
C THR A 118 -20.17 9.64 -43.26
N TYR A 119 -19.76 9.09 -44.40
CA TYR A 119 -18.45 8.44 -44.51
C TYR A 119 -17.34 9.47 -44.20
N PRO A 120 -16.33 9.13 -43.38
CA PRO A 120 -15.28 10.08 -43.02
C PRO A 120 -14.42 10.46 -44.23
N GLU A 121 -14.07 11.74 -44.34
CA GLU A 121 -13.13 12.24 -45.36
C GLU A 121 -11.67 12.20 -44.88
N ASP A 122 -11.46 12.07 -43.57
CA ASP A 122 -10.15 11.99 -42.93
C ASP A 122 -9.55 10.58 -43.01
N ASP A 123 -8.23 10.47 -42.85
CA ASP A 123 -7.55 9.19 -42.69
C ASP A 123 -7.94 8.56 -41.34
N VAL A 124 -8.50 7.35 -41.41
CA VAL A 124 -9.06 6.62 -40.26
C VAL A 124 -8.60 5.16 -40.32
N LEU A 125 -8.58 4.48 -39.19
CA LEU A 125 -8.07 3.12 -39.11
C LEU A 125 -9.01 2.13 -39.83
N ALA A 126 -10.31 2.24 -39.58
CA ALA A 126 -11.34 1.44 -40.24
C ALA A 126 -12.72 2.08 -40.12
N VAL A 127 -13.57 1.80 -41.11
CA VAL A 127 -14.98 2.21 -41.13
C VAL A 127 -15.85 0.98 -41.32
N TYR A 128 -16.96 0.92 -40.58
CA TYR A 128 -17.88 -0.20 -40.61
C TYR A 128 -19.33 0.26 -40.78
N VAL A 129 -20.13 -0.60 -41.41
CA VAL A 129 -21.59 -0.54 -41.40
C VAL A 129 -22.10 -1.77 -40.70
N ILE A 130 -23.10 -1.61 -39.83
CA ILE A 130 -23.75 -2.72 -39.14
C ILE A 130 -25.14 -2.93 -39.75
N THR A 131 -25.42 -4.14 -40.23
CA THR A 131 -26.73 -4.52 -40.79
C THR A 131 -27.12 -5.89 -40.29
N ASP A 132 -28.34 -6.04 -39.78
CA ASP A 132 -28.82 -7.28 -39.14
C ASP A 132 -27.84 -7.83 -38.08
N ASN A 133 -27.32 -6.92 -37.25
CA ASN A 133 -26.30 -7.20 -36.23
C ASN A 133 -24.94 -7.69 -36.75
N ARG A 134 -24.67 -7.62 -38.06
CA ARG A 134 -23.39 -8.00 -38.66
C ARG A 134 -22.60 -6.76 -39.03
N ALA A 135 -21.37 -6.67 -38.54
CA ALA A 135 -20.43 -5.64 -38.94
C ALA A 135 -19.79 -6.01 -40.29
N LYS A 136 -19.68 -5.03 -41.17
CA LYS A 136 -18.91 -5.13 -42.41
C LYS A 136 -18.01 -3.92 -42.54
N ARG A 137 -16.70 -4.15 -42.73
CA ARG A 137 -15.74 -3.10 -43.07
C ARG A 137 -16.05 -2.53 -44.46
N VAL A 138 -16.01 -1.21 -44.58
CA VAL A 138 -16.27 -0.47 -45.82
C VAL A 138 -15.14 0.52 -46.08
N PHE A 139 -14.91 0.83 -47.36
CA PHE A 139 -13.81 1.69 -47.81
C PHE A 139 -14.29 2.94 -48.57
N GLU A 140 -15.59 3.08 -48.72
CA GLU A 140 -16.25 4.21 -49.38
C GLU A 140 -17.68 4.38 -48.85
N ALA A 141 -18.29 5.52 -49.13
CA ALA A 141 -19.68 5.79 -48.80
C ALA A 141 -20.62 4.81 -49.53
N ILE A 142 -21.57 4.23 -48.81
CA ILE A 142 -22.59 3.33 -49.34
C ILE A 142 -23.91 4.08 -49.46
N GLU A 143 -24.54 4.00 -50.63
CA GLU A 143 -25.84 4.60 -50.89
C GLU A 143 -26.90 4.05 -49.92
N GLY A 144 -27.64 4.96 -49.26
CA GLY A 144 -28.69 4.62 -48.30
C GLY A 144 -28.21 4.30 -46.89
N VAL A 145 -26.89 4.24 -46.64
CA VAL A 145 -26.34 4.11 -45.29
C VAL A 145 -26.15 5.49 -44.66
N THR A 146 -26.72 5.67 -43.48
CA THR A 146 -26.66 6.93 -42.70
C THR A 146 -25.95 6.76 -41.37
N GLU A 147 -25.34 5.60 -41.10
CA GLU A 147 -24.63 5.31 -39.86
C GLU A 147 -23.33 4.56 -40.18
N TYR A 148 -22.21 5.18 -39.87
CA TYR A 148 -20.87 4.63 -40.05
C TYR A 148 -20.18 4.57 -38.68
N HIS A 149 -19.63 3.42 -38.34
CA HIS A 149 -18.80 3.25 -37.16
C HIS A 149 -17.35 3.48 -37.57
N VAL A 150 -16.75 4.56 -37.09
CA VAL A 150 -15.41 5.00 -37.47
C VAL A 150 -14.46 4.74 -36.31
N ILE A 151 -13.37 4.03 -36.60
CA ILE A 151 -12.27 3.78 -35.66
C ILE A 151 -11.09 4.66 -36.03
N THR A 152 -10.56 5.40 -35.07
CA THR A 152 -9.39 6.28 -35.23
C THR A 152 -8.27 5.88 -34.29
N VAL A 153 -7.02 6.09 -34.71
CA VAL A 153 -5.84 5.94 -33.84
C VAL A 153 -5.56 7.27 -33.14
N GLY A 154 -5.19 7.20 -31.87
CA GLY A 154 -4.61 8.30 -31.10
C GLY A 154 -3.26 7.90 -30.50
N TYR A 155 -2.49 8.91 -30.12
CA TYR A 155 -1.18 8.78 -29.48
C TYR A 155 -1.14 9.65 -28.23
N ASP A 156 -0.42 9.19 -27.22
CA ASP A 156 -0.22 9.90 -25.97
C ASP A 156 1.27 10.20 -25.76
N SER A 157 1.60 11.48 -25.60
CA SER A 157 2.99 11.94 -25.47
C SER A 157 3.53 11.88 -24.04
N SER A 158 2.74 11.42 -23.07
CA SER A 158 3.12 11.31 -21.66
C SER A 158 3.55 9.89 -21.27
N TYR A 159 3.38 8.91 -22.15
CA TYR A 159 3.78 7.52 -21.91
C TYR A 159 4.16 6.78 -23.21
N VAL A 160 4.69 5.57 -23.08
CA VAL A 160 5.24 4.79 -24.20
C VAL A 160 4.39 3.59 -24.60
N ASP A 161 4.54 3.12 -25.84
CA ASP A 161 3.93 1.87 -26.35
C ASP A 161 4.66 0.65 -25.80
N THR A 162 4.17 0.16 -24.66
CA THR A 162 4.69 -1.04 -23.98
C THR A 162 4.34 -2.36 -24.69
N LEU A 163 3.51 -2.33 -25.74
CA LEU A 163 3.21 -3.51 -26.54
C LEU A 163 4.32 -3.81 -27.55
N ASP A 164 5.17 -2.84 -27.88
CA ASP A 164 6.26 -3.00 -28.84
C ASP A 164 7.60 -3.27 -28.15
N LYS A 165 8.10 -4.50 -28.31
CA LYS A 165 9.41 -4.95 -27.80
C LYS A 165 10.61 -4.09 -28.23
N ARG A 166 10.49 -3.28 -29.29
CA ARG A 166 11.55 -2.36 -29.73
C ARG A 166 11.65 -1.15 -28.80
N VAL A 167 10.51 -0.66 -28.33
CA VAL A 167 10.42 0.45 -27.37
C VAL A 167 10.99 0.00 -26.03
N ILE A 168 10.62 -1.20 -25.57
CA ILE A 168 11.16 -1.74 -24.31
C ILE A 168 12.65 -2.10 -24.43
N ALA A 169 13.12 -2.58 -25.57
CA ALA A 169 14.56 -2.76 -25.79
C ALA A 169 15.33 -1.43 -25.66
N ARG A 170 14.74 -0.32 -26.11
CA ARG A 170 15.30 1.02 -25.92
C ARG A 170 15.27 1.44 -24.45
N PHE A 171 14.20 1.14 -23.72
CA PHE A 171 14.12 1.37 -22.27
C PHE A 171 15.28 0.68 -21.54
N ILE A 172 15.48 -0.62 -21.78
CA ILE A 172 16.59 -1.41 -21.21
C ILE A 172 17.95 -0.80 -21.58
N GLU A 173 18.12 -0.32 -22.82
CA GLU A 173 19.38 0.28 -23.27
C GLU A 173 19.73 1.57 -22.51
N VAL A 174 18.73 2.40 -22.20
CA VAL A 174 18.96 3.70 -21.53
C VAL A 174 19.00 3.60 -20.00
N THR A 175 18.35 2.59 -19.40
CA THR A 175 18.36 2.37 -17.95
C THR A 175 19.31 1.23 -17.57
N HIS A 176 18.87 -0.01 -17.73
CA HIS A 176 19.51 -1.23 -17.24
C HIS A 176 20.96 -1.39 -17.72
N GLU A 177 21.22 -1.15 -19.01
CA GLU A 177 22.58 -1.21 -19.56
C GLU A 177 23.48 -0.07 -19.05
N ASP A 178 22.94 1.09 -18.68
CA ASP A 178 23.72 2.18 -18.08
C ASP A 178 24.08 1.85 -16.62
N TYR A 179 23.12 1.36 -15.83
CA TYR A 179 23.41 0.83 -14.49
C TYR A 179 24.51 -0.25 -14.52
N LYS A 180 24.40 -1.22 -15.42
CA LYS A 180 25.40 -2.28 -15.58
C LYS A 180 26.79 -1.75 -15.95
N LYS A 181 26.88 -0.63 -16.69
CA LYS A 181 28.17 0.01 -17.03
C LYS A 181 28.76 0.79 -15.86
N ARG A 182 27.91 1.41 -15.04
CA ARG A 182 28.29 2.37 -14.00
C ARG A 182 28.53 1.73 -12.63
N ILE A 183 27.94 0.58 -12.36
CA ILE A 183 28.09 -0.15 -11.09
C ILE A 183 29.23 -1.16 -11.18
N ALA A 184 29.99 -1.30 -10.09
CA ALA A 184 31.08 -2.26 -10.00
C ALA A 184 30.56 -3.70 -10.21
N LYS A 185 31.31 -4.48 -10.99
CA LYS A 185 30.89 -5.83 -11.43
C LYS A 185 30.65 -6.77 -10.25
N GLU A 186 31.42 -6.63 -9.18
CA GLU A 186 31.29 -7.43 -7.96
C GLU A 186 30.04 -7.10 -7.14
N ASP A 187 29.43 -5.93 -7.33
CA ASP A 187 28.26 -5.43 -6.61
C ASP A 187 26.96 -5.59 -7.41
N PHE A 188 27.05 -5.58 -8.75
CA PHE A 188 25.92 -5.78 -9.65
C PHE A 188 25.42 -7.24 -9.60
N GLY A 189 24.14 -7.43 -9.27
CA GLY A 189 23.54 -8.74 -9.04
C GLY A 189 23.84 -9.35 -7.66
N THR A 190 24.53 -8.61 -6.78
CA THR A 190 24.88 -9.06 -5.42
C THR A 190 24.40 -8.05 -4.38
N THR A 191 25.15 -7.00 -4.08
CA THR A 191 24.76 -5.93 -3.15
C THR A 191 23.68 -5.04 -3.73
N MET A 192 23.71 -4.80 -5.04
CA MET A 192 22.57 -4.31 -5.82
C MET A 192 21.94 -5.52 -6.51
N PRO A 193 20.92 -6.18 -5.93
CA PRO A 193 20.50 -7.49 -6.41
C PRO A 193 19.81 -7.42 -7.76
N GLY A 194 19.17 -6.30 -8.08
CA GLY A 194 18.33 -6.16 -9.26
C GLY A 194 17.54 -4.86 -9.30
N PHE A 195 16.43 -4.91 -10.04
CA PHE A 195 15.58 -3.78 -10.35
C PHE A 195 14.16 -3.99 -9.82
N PHE A 196 13.55 -2.90 -9.36
CA PHE A 196 12.12 -2.79 -9.13
C PHE A 196 11.45 -2.13 -10.34
N ILE A 197 10.39 -2.76 -10.85
CA ILE A 197 9.48 -2.21 -11.87
C ILE A 197 8.16 -1.79 -11.20
N ASP A 198 7.70 -0.58 -11.48
CA ASP A 198 6.53 0.01 -10.82
C ASP A 198 5.43 0.34 -11.83
N GLU A 199 4.27 -0.28 -11.66
CA GLU A 199 3.07 -0.02 -12.47
C GLU A 199 3.25 -0.03 -14.01
N PRO A 200 4.11 -0.87 -14.65
CA PRO A 200 4.11 -0.97 -16.11
C PRO A 200 2.71 -1.36 -16.60
N GLN A 201 2.30 -0.73 -17.70
CA GLN A 201 0.91 -0.81 -18.15
C GLN A 201 0.80 -0.71 -19.67
N CYS A 202 -0.27 -1.26 -20.22
CA CYS A 202 -0.83 -0.86 -21.50
C CYS A 202 -1.46 0.54 -21.37
N TYR A 203 -1.77 1.18 -22.50
CA TYR A 203 -2.45 2.47 -22.45
C TYR A 203 -3.83 2.36 -21.77
N ARG A 204 -3.96 2.88 -20.54
CA ARG A 204 -5.15 2.63 -19.70
C ARG A 204 -6.34 3.56 -19.96
N LEU A 205 -6.14 4.69 -20.63
CA LEU A 205 -7.17 5.74 -20.78
C LEU A 205 -8.09 5.53 -22.00
N ALA A 206 -7.70 4.68 -22.95
CA ALA A 206 -8.55 4.21 -24.05
C ALA A 206 -8.16 2.76 -24.43
N THR A 207 -8.84 2.16 -25.41
CA THR A 207 -8.53 0.81 -25.90
C THR A 207 -7.09 0.75 -26.45
N PRO A 208 -6.16 -0.01 -25.84
CA PRO A 208 -4.75 -0.06 -26.24
C PRO A 208 -4.57 -0.44 -27.71
N TRP A 209 -3.53 0.04 -28.35
CA TRP A 209 -3.19 -0.38 -29.72
C TRP A 209 -1.69 -0.30 -29.94
N SER A 210 -1.22 -0.87 -31.05
CA SER A 210 0.16 -0.71 -31.48
C SER A 210 0.27 -0.88 -32.99
N SER A 211 1.31 -0.30 -33.58
CA SER A 211 1.61 -0.46 -35.01
C SER A 211 1.83 -1.91 -35.42
N ILE A 212 2.27 -2.76 -34.50
CA ILE A 212 2.54 -4.20 -34.74
C ILE A 212 1.33 -5.09 -34.47
N PHE A 213 0.21 -4.54 -33.99
CA PHE A 213 -0.89 -5.34 -33.47
C PHE A 213 -1.58 -6.17 -34.55
N ALA A 214 -1.96 -5.56 -35.68
CA ALA A 214 -2.72 -6.26 -36.73
C ALA A 214 -1.94 -7.43 -37.35
N GLU A 215 -0.66 -7.24 -37.63
CA GLU A 215 0.21 -8.30 -38.18
C GLU A 215 0.36 -9.46 -37.19
N SER A 216 0.74 -9.16 -35.94
CA SER A 216 0.91 -10.20 -34.90
C SER A 216 -0.39 -10.92 -34.56
N PHE A 217 -1.53 -10.22 -34.60
CA PHE A 217 -2.85 -10.81 -34.43
C PHE A 217 -3.16 -11.82 -35.55
N GLN A 218 -2.94 -11.43 -36.81
CA GLN A 218 -3.20 -12.30 -37.95
C GLN A 218 -2.31 -13.54 -37.93
N GLU A 219 -1.04 -13.40 -37.55
CA GLU A 219 -0.11 -14.53 -37.37
C GLU A 219 -0.63 -15.54 -36.34
N ARG A 220 -1.20 -15.07 -35.23
CA ARG A 220 -1.67 -15.93 -34.14
C ARG A 220 -3.02 -16.58 -34.41
N PHE A 221 -4.01 -15.81 -34.87
CA PHE A 221 -5.41 -16.26 -34.98
C PHE A 221 -5.83 -16.62 -36.41
N GLY A 222 -5.01 -16.29 -37.42
CA GLY A 222 -5.24 -16.66 -38.81
C GLY A 222 -6.29 -15.83 -39.54
N TYR A 223 -6.70 -14.67 -39.00
CA TYR A 223 -7.61 -13.74 -39.67
C TYR A 223 -7.23 -12.27 -39.37
N ASP A 224 -7.65 -11.36 -40.23
CA ASP A 224 -7.39 -9.93 -40.07
C ASP A 224 -8.36 -9.31 -39.04
N ILE A 225 -7.82 -8.79 -37.93
CA ILE A 225 -8.62 -8.09 -36.91
C ILE A 225 -9.30 -6.85 -37.48
N MET A 226 -8.74 -6.23 -38.52
CA MET A 226 -9.25 -5.03 -39.15
C MET A 226 -10.59 -5.26 -39.87
N ASP A 227 -10.99 -6.50 -40.13
CA ASP A 227 -12.32 -6.79 -40.67
C ASP A 227 -13.40 -6.76 -39.58
N ASN A 228 -13.01 -6.77 -38.30
CA ASN A 228 -13.89 -6.99 -37.17
C ASN A 228 -13.65 -6.04 -35.97
N LEU A 229 -12.75 -5.06 -36.09
CA LEU A 229 -12.30 -4.23 -34.96
C LEU A 229 -13.43 -3.48 -34.24
N VAL A 230 -14.52 -3.17 -34.94
CA VAL A 230 -15.70 -2.54 -34.34
C VAL A 230 -16.34 -3.39 -33.24
N ALA A 231 -16.12 -4.71 -33.23
CA ALA A 231 -16.62 -5.61 -32.20
C ALA A 231 -16.05 -5.32 -30.80
N LEU A 232 -14.94 -4.59 -30.71
CA LEU A 232 -14.41 -4.11 -29.43
C LEU A 232 -15.34 -3.06 -28.79
N PHE A 233 -16.11 -2.33 -29.60
CA PHE A 233 -16.97 -1.23 -29.16
C PHE A 233 -18.47 -1.50 -29.32
N VAL A 234 -18.84 -2.46 -30.18
CA VAL A 234 -20.24 -2.79 -30.48
C VAL A 234 -20.46 -4.29 -30.40
N GLN A 235 -21.52 -4.72 -29.71
CA GLN A 235 -21.89 -6.13 -29.57
C GLN A 235 -22.56 -6.70 -30.83
N CYS A 236 -21.83 -6.74 -31.95
CA CYS A 236 -22.26 -7.37 -33.20
C CYS A 236 -22.11 -8.91 -33.17
N GLU A 237 -22.61 -9.61 -34.18
CA GLU A 237 -22.45 -11.06 -34.31
C GLU A 237 -20.97 -11.47 -34.22
N GLY A 238 -20.65 -12.40 -33.32
CA GLY A 238 -19.28 -12.89 -33.11
C GLY A 238 -18.43 -12.07 -32.14
N PHE A 239 -18.93 -10.97 -31.57
CA PHE A 239 -18.12 -10.05 -30.76
C PHE A 239 -17.33 -10.71 -29.63
N ARG A 240 -17.91 -11.72 -28.95
CA ARG A 240 -17.27 -12.42 -27.83
C ARG A 240 -15.95 -13.06 -28.22
N ALA A 241 -15.91 -13.75 -29.37
CA ALA A 241 -14.70 -14.39 -29.87
C ALA A 241 -13.65 -13.36 -30.29
N ILE A 242 -14.08 -12.26 -30.91
CA ILE A 242 -13.19 -11.18 -31.35
C ILE A 242 -12.58 -10.44 -30.15
N ARG A 243 -13.39 -10.09 -29.13
CA ARG A 243 -12.91 -9.46 -27.88
C ARG A 243 -11.97 -10.40 -27.13
N PHE A 244 -12.32 -11.69 -27.04
CA PHE A 244 -11.46 -12.72 -26.44
C PHE A 244 -10.08 -12.79 -27.12
N ASP A 245 -10.05 -12.98 -28.45
CA ASP A 245 -8.79 -13.10 -29.20
C ASP A 245 -7.98 -11.79 -29.10
N TYR A 246 -8.64 -10.62 -29.15
CA TYR A 246 -8.01 -9.31 -29.01
C TYR A 246 -7.31 -9.13 -27.65
N HIS A 247 -8.03 -9.36 -26.55
CA HIS A 247 -7.45 -9.20 -25.21
C HIS A 247 -6.36 -10.24 -24.95
N LYS A 248 -6.50 -11.45 -25.50
CA LYS A 248 -5.46 -12.47 -25.45
C LYS A 248 -4.20 -12.04 -26.22
N GLN A 249 -4.35 -11.38 -27.37
CA GLN A 249 -3.22 -10.81 -28.12
C GLN A 249 -2.56 -9.64 -27.38
N MET A 250 -3.37 -8.70 -26.88
CA MET A 250 -2.89 -7.53 -26.15
C MET A 250 -2.07 -7.96 -24.93
N THR A 251 -2.62 -8.89 -24.14
CA THR A 251 -1.95 -9.44 -22.94
C THR A 251 -0.64 -10.13 -23.30
N ASP A 252 -0.61 -10.93 -24.37
CA ASP A 252 0.62 -11.58 -24.84
C ASP A 252 1.68 -10.56 -25.29
N LEU A 253 1.29 -9.52 -26.03
CA LEU A 253 2.22 -8.49 -26.48
C LEU A 253 2.81 -7.75 -25.28
N PHE A 254 1.99 -7.29 -24.34
CA PHE A 254 2.46 -6.60 -23.15
C PHE A 254 3.42 -7.46 -22.32
N ILE A 255 3.03 -8.69 -22.00
CA ILE A 255 3.84 -9.58 -21.16
C ILE A 255 5.16 -9.94 -21.86
N ASN A 256 5.13 -10.23 -23.17
CA ASN A 256 6.35 -10.61 -23.88
C ASN A 256 7.27 -9.43 -24.17
N SER A 257 6.71 -8.25 -24.49
CA SER A 257 7.47 -7.05 -24.80
C SER A 257 8.06 -6.41 -23.53
N PHE A 258 7.29 -6.35 -22.44
CA PHE A 258 7.75 -5.78 -21.17
C PHE A 258 8.29 -6.85 -20.22
N GLY A 259 7.41 -7.56 -19.52
CA GLY A 259 7.76 -8.41 -18.38
C GLY A 259 8.83 -9.45 -18.71
N ARG A 260 8.61 -10.24 -19.76
CA ARG A 260 9.55 -11.26 -20.21
C ARG A 260 10.87 -10.69 -20.71
N GLN A 261 10.85 -9.60 -21.49
CA GLN A 261 12.08 -9.04 -22.06
C GLN A 261 13.01 -8.50 -20.97
N VAL A 262 12.45 -7.77 -19.99
CA VAL A 262 13.21 -7.28 -18.83
C VAL A 262 13.69 -8.45 -17.97
N TYR A 263 12.84 -9.44 -17.71
CA TYR A 263 13.20 -10.64 -16.96
C TYR A 263 14.35 -11.42 -17.59
N GLU A 264 14.29 -11.69 -18.90
CA GLU A 264 15.33 -12.40 -19.63
C GLU A 264 16.65 -11.61 -19.67
N TRP A 265 16.58 -10.27 -19.75
CA TRP A 265 17.77 -9.42 -19.61
C TRP A 265 18.37 -9.54 -18.21
N CYS A 266 17.55 -9.51 -17.15
CA CYS A 266 18.02 -9.68 -15.77
C CYS A 266 18.71 -11.03 -15.55
N GLU A 267 18.08 -12.12 -16.00
CA GLU A 267 18.66 -13.47 -15.94
C GLU A 267 19.99 -13.57 -16.69
N ALA A 268 20.08 -13.00 -17.89
CA ALA A 268 21.31 -13.02 -18.69
C ALA A 268 22.46 -12.23 -18.04
N ASN A 269 22.16 -11.31 -17.12
CA ASN A 269 23.12 -10.46 -16.45
C ASN A 269 23.34 -10.81 -14.97
N GLY A 270 22.68 -11.85 -14.47
CA GLY A 270 22.84 -12.33 -13.09
C GLY A 270 22.24 -11.40 -12.04
N CYS A 271 21.21 -10.62 -12.40
CA CYS A 271 20.46 -9.79 -11.46
C CYS A 271 18.98 -10.19 -11.40
N GLN A 272 18.28 -9.71 -10.39
CA GLN A 272 16.90 -10.04 -10.10
C GLN A 272 15.93 -8.96 -10.63
N LEU A 273 14.66 -9.33 -10.67
CA LEU A 273 13.55 -8.46 -11.07
C LEU A 273 12.43 -8.67 -10.06
N THR A 274 11.89 -7.58 -9.55
CA THR A 274 10.76 -7.53 -8.62
C THR A 274 9.90 -6.34 -9.00
N GLY A 275 8.66 -6.29 -8.54
CA GLY A 275 7.75 -5.20 -8.85
C GLY A 275 6.31 -5.65 -8.82
N HIS A 276 5.45 -4.91 -9.50
CA HIS A 276 4.07 -5.29 -9.76
C HIS A 276 3.52 -4.51 -10.97
N THR A 277 2.40 -4.97 -11.52
CA THR A 277 1.65 -4.21 -12.54
C THR A 277 0.64 -3.27 -11.89
N VAL A 278 0.04 -2.37 -12.66
CA VAL A 278 -0.94 -1.40 -12.16
C VAL A 278 -2.35 -2.00 -11.98
N GLU A 279 -3.05 -1.59 -10.92
CA GLU A 279 -4.47 -1.90 -10.62
C GLU A 279 -4.88 -3.40 -10.69
N GLU A 280 -4.20 -4.26 -9.95
CA GLU A 280 -4.38 -5.73 -10.03
C GLU A 280 -5.63 -6.27 -9.31
N ASN A 281 -6.45 -5.38 -8.73
CA ASN A 281 -7.45 -5.71 -7.73
C ASN A 281 -8.67 -6.49 -8.27
N PHE A 282 -9.11 -6.17 -9.49
CA PHE A 282 -10.34 -6.67 -10.08
C PHE A 282 -10.10 -7.11 -11.53
N LEU A 283 -10.98 -7.97 -12.07
CA LEU A 283 -10.87 -8.42 -13.46
C LEU A 283 -10.92 -7.22 -14.41
N HIS A 284 -11.89 -6.32 -14.27
CA HIS A 284 -11.98 -5.15 -15.16
C HIS A 284 -10.75 -4.23 -15.10
N THR A 285 -10.18 -4.00 -13.90
CA THR A 285 -9.01 -3.14 -13.78
C THR A 285 -7.77 -3.80 -14.37
N GLN A 286 -7.57 -5.11 -14.16
CA GLN A 286 -6.49 -5.87 -14.79
C GLN A 286 -6.58 -5.83 -16.32
N ILE A 287 -7.75 -6.17 -16.89
CA ILE A 287 -7.93 -6.26 -18.36
C ILE A 287 -7.60 -4.93 -19.05
N GLY A 288 -8.04 -3.81 -18.46
CA GLY A 288 -7.81 -2.50 -19.04
C GLY A 288 -6.37 -2.00 -18.94
N ARG A 289 -5.50 -2.67 -18.18
CA ARG A 289 -4.18 -2.16 -17.73
C ARG A 289 -3.05 -3.12 -18.06
N CYS A 290 -3.11 -4.36 -17.59
CA CYS A 290 -2.02 -5.34 -17.70
C CYS A 290 -2.46 -6.71 -18.27
N GLY A 291 -3.75 -6.89 -18.56
CA GLY A 291 -4.29 -8.11 -19.15
C GLY A 291 -4.47 -9.24 -18.14
N SER A 292 -3.39 -9.89 -17.69
CA SER A 292 -3.38 -10.92 -16.64
C SER A 292 -2.18 -10.75 -15.72
N ALA A 293 -2.43 -10.31 -14.48
CA ALA A 293 -1.38 -10.11 -13.49
C ALA A 293 -0.67 -11.43 -13.13
N MET A 294 -1.41 -12.54 -13.05
CA MET A 294 -0.85 -13.86 -12.76
C MET A 294 0.23 -14.28 -13.76
N ARG A 295 -0.01 -14.03 -15.05
CA ARG A 295 0.98 -14.34 -16.10
C ARG A 295 2.20 -13.42 -16.00
N PHE A 296 2.01 -12.17 -15.59
CA PHE A 296 3.12 -11.24 -15.37
C PHE A 296 4.05 -11.73 -14.24
N TYR A 297 3.49 -12.21 -13.11
CA TYR A 297 4.25 -12.77 -11.99
C TYR A 297 5.18 -13.94 -12.36
N CYS A 298 4.94 -14.61 -13.49
CA CYS A 298 5.83 -15.65 -13.99
C CYS A 298 7.23 -15.09 -14.31
N TYR A 299 7.27 -13.84 -14.79
CA TYR A 299 8.46 -13.12 -15.25
C TYR A 299 9.03 -12.18 -14.20
N GLU A 300 8.97 -12.56 -12.92
CA GLU A 300 9.61 -11.83 -11.83
C GLU A 300 10.35 -12.81 -10.91
N HIS A 301 11.53 -12.46 -10.42
CA HIS A 301 12.26 -13.30 -9.46
C HIS A 301 11.58 -13.27 -8.08
N ILE A 302 11.09 -12.09 -7.71
CA ILE A 302 10.27 -11.84 -6.53
C ILE A 302 9.01 -11.13 -7.04
N PRO A 303 7.92 -11.86 -7.30
CA PRO A 303 6.70 -11.22 -7.75
C PRO A 303 6.08 -10.40 -6.62
N GLY A 304 5.42 -9.30 -6.97
CA GLY A 304 4.80 -8.40 -6.01
C GLY A 304 3.39 -7.98 -6.42
N ILE A 305 2.72 -7.27 -5.51
CA ILE A 305 1.41 -6.63 -5.70
C ILE A 305 1.44 -5.22 -5.13
N ASP A 306 0.47 -4.41 -5.54
CA ASP A 306 0.14 -3.14 -4.88
C ASP A 306 -1.09 -3.25 -3.95
N TYR A 307 -0.87 -3.18 -2.64
CA TYR A 307 -1.89 -3.19 -1.59
C TYR A 307 -1.86 -1.90 -0.74
N LEU A 308 -2.37 -0.80 -1.31
CA LEU A 308 -2.53 0.47 -0.58
C LEU A 308 -3.85 0.58 0.22
N GLY A 309 -3.85 1.50 1.18
CA GLY A 309 -5.01 1.97 1.94
C GLY A 309 -5.16 1.38 3.34
N ARG A 310 -5.83 2.13 4.23
CA ARG A 310 -5.99 1.77 5.65
C ARG A 310 -7.05 0.70 5.92
N ARG A 311 -8.06 0.57 5.05
CA ARG A 311 -9.20 -0.36 5.27
C ARG A 311 -9.09 -1.61 4.42
N LEU A 312 -9.14 -2.77 5.09
CA LEU A 312 -9.20 -4.08 4.44
C LEU A 312 -10.40 -4.22 3.49
N SER A 313 -11.54 -3.60 3.79
CA SER A 313 -12.76 -3.72 2.98
C SER A 313 -12.65 -3.19 1.55
N PHE A 314 -11.62 -2.39 1.25
CA PHE A 314 -11.45 -1.82 -0.09
C PHE A 314 -10.81 -2.79 -1.09
N LYS A 315 -10.20 -3.88 -0.62
CA LYS A 315 -9.46 -4.83 -1.46
C LYS A 315 -10.03 -6.24 -1.28
N PRO A 316 -10.13 -7.04 -2.35
CA PRO A 316 -10.62 -8.41 -2.25
C PRO A 316 -9.53 -9.39 -1.78
N ASP A 317 -9.97 -10.52 -1.19
CA ASP A 317 -9.10 -11.68 -0.88
C ASP A 317 -8.34 -12.18 -2.11
N SER A 318 -8.91 -11.99 -3.31
CA SER A 318 -8.33 -12.45 -4.56
C SER A 318 -6.98 -11.81 -4.92
N LEU A 319 -6.70 -10.60 -4.44
CA LEU A 319 -5.46 -9.87 -4.79
C LEU A 319 -4.18 -10.54 -4.23
N PRO A 320 -4.00 -10.72 -2.91
CA PRO A 320 -2.85 -11.47 -2.41
C PRO A 320 -2.91 -12.95 -2.83
N GLN A 321 -4.11 -13.52 -2.95
CA GLN A 321 -4.29 -14.93 -3.29
C GLN A 321 -3.79 -15.29 -4.71
N GLN A 322 -3.95 -14.41 -5.72
CA GLN A 322 -3.41 -14.64 -7.05
C GLN A 322 -1.87 -14.67 -7.07
N LEU A 323 -1.25 -13.75 -6.32
CA LEU A 323 0.20 -13.70 -6.14
C LEU A 323 0.70 -14.99 -5.45
N GLY A 324 0.09 -15.35 -4.32
CA GLY A 324 0.42 -16.57 -3.57
C GLY A 324 0.31 -17.83 -4.42
N SER A 325 -0.74 -17.92 -5.25
CA SER A 325 -0.99 -19.06 -6.15
C SER A 325 0.16 -19.25 -7.14
N VAL A 326 0.59 -18.20 -7.84
CA VAL A 326 1.68 -18.28 -8.83
C VAL A 326 3.02 -18.54 -8.16
N VAL A 327 3.29 -17.88 -7.02
CA VAL A 327 4.52 -18.09 -6.23
C VAL A 327 4.64 -19.55 -5.80
N ALA A 328 3.56 -20.15 -5.29
CA ALA A 328 3.53 -21.55 -4.90
C ALA A 328 3.72 -22.49 -6.10
N GLN A 329 2.96 -22.29 -7.18
CA GLN A 329 3.01 -23.12 -8.39
C GLN A 329 4.39 -23.12 -9.06
N LEU A 330 5.08 -21.98 -9.08
CA LEU A 330 6.42 -21.86 -9.66
C LEU A 330 7.54 -22.20 -8.66
N GLY A 331 7.22 -22.39 -7.39
CA GLY A 331 8.20 -22.68 -6.33
C GLY A 331 9.07 -21.48 -5.95
N LYS A 332 8.62 -20.26 -6.24
CA LYS A 332 9.26 -19.01 -5.80
C LYS A 332 9.15 -18.89 -4.27
N LYS A 333 10.09 -18.18 -3.64
CA LYS A 333 10.23 -18.15 -2.17
C LYS A 333 9.75 -16.87 -1.51
N LYS A 334 9.70 -15.79 -2.27
CA LYS A 334 9.33 -14.45 -1.80
C LYS A 334 8.14 -13.97 -2.62
N ALA A 335 7.16 -13.39 -1.92
CA ALA A 335 5.98 -12.74 -2.46
C ALA A 335 5.91 -11.36 -1.81
N LEU A 336 6.20 -10.33 -2.59
CA LEU A 336 6.32 -8.95 -2.12
C LEU A 336 4.95 -8.26 -2.13
N SER A 337 4.76 -7.28 -1.26
CA SER A 337 3.62 -6.38 -1.33
C SER A 337 4.09 -4.96 -1.04
N GLU A 338 3.89 -4.06 -2.00
CA GLU A 338 3.88 -2.62 -1.72
C GLU A 338 2.65 -2.31 -0.87
N THR A 339 2.86 -1.71 0.30
CA THR A 339 1.76 -1.46 1.22
C THR A 339 2.00 -0.25 2.13
N PHE A 340 0.96 0.13 2.86
CA PHE A 340 0.86 1.29 3.76
C PHE A 340 0.76 2.67 3.11
N GLY A 341 0.99 2.77 1.81
CA GLY A 341 0.59 3.96 1.06
C GLY A 341 -0.90 4.23 1.26
N CYS A 342 -1.25 5.51 1.20
CA CYS A 342 -2.59 6.02 1.46
C CYS A 342 -3.19 5.78 2.85
N CYS A 343 -2.44 5.27 3.84
CA CYS A 343 -3.02 4.98 5.16
C CYS A 343 -3.29 6.26 5.99
N GLY A 344 -2.46 7.28 5.80
CA GLY A 344 -2.48 8.52 6.59
C GLY A 344 -1.61 8.45 7.84
N TRP A 345 -1.27 9.63 8.35
CA TRP A 345 -0.39 9.79 9.51
C TRP A 345 -0.92 9.10 10.78
N ASP A 346 -2.23 9.09 11.02
CA ASP A 346 -2.82 8.56 12.26
C ASP A 346 -2.86 7.03 12.37
N THR A 347 -2.20 6.33 11.45
CA THR A 347 -2.24 4.86 11.43
C THR A 347 -1.36 4.30 12.54
N SER A 348 -1.94 3.47 13.41
CA SER A 348 -1.24 2.81 14.50
C SER A 348 -0.53 1.52 14.06
N PRO A 349 0.53 1.06 14.76
CA PRO A 349 1.17 -0.23 14.49
C PRO A 349 0.21 -1.43 14.51
N ARG A 350 -0.85 -1.39 15.31
CA ARG A 350 -1.89 -2.44 15.34
C ARG A 350 -2.69 -2.49 14.04
N GLU A 351 -3.02 -1.34 13.47
CA GLU A 351 -3.70 -1.27 12.17
C GLU A 351 -2.79 -1.73 11.04
N LEU A 352 -1.51 -1.30 11.05
CA LEU A 352 -0.51 -1.79 10.10
C LEU A 352 -0.34 -3.32 10.21
N LYS A 353 -0.34 -3.87 11.43
CA LYS A 353 -0.31 -5.31 11.65
C LYS A 353 -1.53 -6.01 11.07
N ASN A 354 -2.73 -5.47 11.26
CA ASN A 354 -3.96 -6.04 10.68
C ASN A 354 -3.90 -6.09 9.14
N ILE A 355 -3.38 -5.02 8.51
CA ILE A 355 -3.18 -4.95 7.06
C ILE A 355 -2.23 -6.05 6.58
N LEU A 356 -1.08 -6.23 7.23
CA LEU A 356 -0.12 -7.26 6.83
C LEU A 356 -0.55 -8.68 7.16
N ASP A 357 -1.12 -8.92 8.34
CA ASP A 357 -1.57 -10.27 8.70
C ASP A 357 -2.64 -10.77 7.73
N TYR A 358 -3.52 -9.89 7.25
CA TYR A 358 -4.45 -10.21 6.18
C TYR A 358 -3.73 -10.66 4.90
N GLN A 359 -2.74 -9.89 4.45
CA GLN A 359 -1.99 -10.21 3.23
C GLN A 359 -1.17 -11.50 3.39
N PHE A 360 -0.54 -11.70 4.56
CA PHE A 360 0.28 -12.88 4.87
C PHE A 360 -0.57 -14.15 4.98
N ALA A 361 -1.80 -14.04 5.47
CA ALA A 361 -2.75 -15.15 5.47
C ALA A 361 -3.17 -15.59 4.05
N ASN A 362 -2.94 -14.77 3.02
CA ASN A 362 -3.30 -15.03 1.64
C ASN A 362 -2.07 -15.15 0.69
N GLY A 363 -0.86 -15.33 1.22
CA GLY A 363 0.32 -15.71 0.43
C GLY A 363 1.47 -14.71 0.36
N VAL A 364 1.31 -13.47 0.84
CA VAL A 364 2.42 -12.50 0.96
C VAL A 364 3.39 -12.93 2.06
N ASN A 365 4.69 -12.70 1.87
CA ASN A 365 5.69 -12.97 2.92
C ASN A 365 6.88 -12.00 2.95
N LEU A 366 6.86 -10.96 2.12
CA LEU A 366 7.87 -9.91 2.07
C LEU A 366 7.18 -8.55 1.92
N VAL A 367 7.68 -7.54 2.63
CA VAL A 367 7.03 -6.23 2.71
C VAL A 367 7.86 -5.17 1.99
N CYS A 368 7.21 -4.41 1.10
CA CYS A 368 7.68 -3.11 0.63
C CYS A 368 6.86 -2.02 1.33
N GLN A 369 7.51 -1.27 2.22
CA GLN A 369 6.86 -0.17 2.96
C GLN A 369 6.83 1.08 2.08
N HIS A 370 5.63 1.57 1.80
CA HIS A 370 5.39 2.87 1.17
C HIS A 370 5.09 3.91 2.28
N LEU A 371 6.02 4.78 2.67
CA LEU A 371 7.39 4.94 2.14
C LEU A 371 8.38 5.34 3.24
N TYR A 372 9.68 5.16 2.98
CA TYR A 372 10.77 5.77 3.74
C TYR A 372 11.24 7.01 2.99
N THR A 373 11.11 8.21 3.57
CA THR A 373 11.45 9.44 2.83
C THR A 373 12.89 9.90 3.10
N TYR A 374 13.58 10.40 2.06
CA TYR A 374 14.87 11.06 2.21
C TYR A 374 14.73 12.47 2.80
N SER A 375 13.77 13.25 2.31
CA SER A 375 13.43 14.61 2.76
C SER A 375 11.91 14.77 2.80
N ALA A 376 11.35 15.37 3.87
CA ALA A 376 9.93 15.72 3.91
C ALA A 376 9.65 17.22 3.58
N ARG A 377 10.64 17.94 3.02
CA ARG A 377 10.48 19.33 2.58
C ARG A 377 9.31 19.50 1.60
N GLY A 378 8.56 20.58 1.73
CA GLY A 378 7.56 21.02 0.77
C GLY A 378 6.43 20.02 0.65
N GLU A 379 6.13 19.58 -0.56
CA GLU A 379 5.08 18.58 -0.80
C GLU A 379 5.47 17.17 -0.37
N ARG A 380 6.76 16.90 -0.15
CA ARG A 380 7.26 15.56 0.11
C ARG A 380 6.66 14.96 1.39
N LYS A 381 6.40 15.77 2.43
CA LYS A 381 5.67 15.32 3.65
C LYS A 381 4.21 14.90 3.42
N HIS A 382 3.63 15.26 2.27
CA HIS A 382 2.26 14.92 1.88
C HIS A 382 2.18 13.76 0.89
N ASP A 383 3.33 13.24 0.47
CA ASP A 383 3.48 12.11 -0.44
C ASP A 383 3.02 10.80 0.23
N TYR A 384 1.74 10.47 0.06
CA TYR A 384 1.04 9.28 0.58
C TYR A 384 1.48 8.84 2.00
N PRO A 385 1.34 9.69 3.03
CA PRO A 385 1.72 9.34 4.40
C PRO A 385 0.95 8.12 4.91
N LEU A 386 1.42 7.39 5.94
CA LEU A 386 2.57 7.69 6.81
C LEU A 386 3.93 7.37 6.20
N HIS A 387 4.98 8.01 6.73
CA HIS A 387 6.37 7.69 6.41
C HIS A 387 7.05 6.88 7.51
N PHE A 388 7.99 6.01 7.15
CA PHE A 388 8.72 5.11 8.07
C PHE A 388 10.13 5.61 8.43
N SER A 389 10.49 6.81 7.99
CA SER A 389 11.72 7.50 8.40
C SER A 389 11.59 8.09 9.81
N GLU A 390 12.66 8.73 10.27
CA GLU A 390 12.77 9.29 11.64
C GLU A 390 11.79 10.43 11.93
N TYR A 391 11.08 10.89 10.90
CA TYR A 391 10.01 11.88 11.01
C TYR A 391 8.77 11.31 11.70
N LEU A 392 8.62 10.00 11.73
CA LEU A 392 7.58 9.32 12.47
C LEU A 392 7.92 9.31 13.97
N PRO A 393 7.10 9.90 14.85
CA PRO A 393 7.43 10.04 16.28
C PRO A 393 7.82 8.74 17.00
N TRP A 394 7.25 7.61 16.56
CA TRP A 394 7.46 6.29 17.15
C TRP A 394 8.37 5.39 16.29
N GLN A 395 9.14 5.94 15.34
CA GLN A 395 9.97 5.22 14.38
C GLN A 395 10.88 4.15 15.01
N LYS A 396 11.53 4.43 16.14
CA LYS A 396 12.39 3.46 16.85
C LYS A 396 11.67 2.14 17.21
N HIS A 397 10.35 2.16 17.33
CA HIS A 397 9.53 0.99 17.65
C HIS A 397 9.19 0.14 16.43
N LEU A 398 9.43 0.65 15.21
CA LEU A 398 9.34 -0.15 13.98
C LEU A 398 10.31 -1.33 14.00
N ARG A 399 11.37 -1.30 14.81
CA ARG A 399 12.25 -2.45 14.99
C ARG A 399 11.47 -3.70 15.42
N LYS A 400 10.66 -3.61 16.47
CA LYS A 400 9.84 -4.75 16.96
C LYS A 400 8.82 -5.17 15.89
N PHE A 401 8.24 -4.19 15.19
CA PHE A 401 7.30 -4.43 14.10
C PHE A 401 7.95 -5.23 12.97
N ASN A 402 9.10 -4.78 12.47
CA ASN A 402 9.84 -5.46 11.41
C ASN A 402 10.33 -6.84 11.89
N GLU A 403 10.91 -6.97 13.09
CA GLU A 403 11.33 -8.29 13.62
C GLU A 403 10.18 -9.31 13.63
N HIS A 404 8.96 -8.89 13.97
CA HIS A 404 7.76 -9.74 13.90
C HIS A 404 7.50 -10.23 12.46
N PHE A 405 7.43 -9.32 11.49
CA PHE A 405 7.12 -9.68 10.10
C PHE A 405 8.27 -10.38 9.37
N ASN A 406 9.51 -10.12 9.74
CA ASN A 406 10.69 -10.87 9.26
C ASN A 406 10.59 -12.35 9.68
N ASN A 407 10.26 -12.58 10.95
CA ASN A 407 10.08 -13.93 11.49
C ASN A 407 8.89 -14.61 10.81
N LEU A 408 7.75 -13.92 10.72
CA LEU A 408 6.56 -14.45 10.09
C LEU A 408 6.79 -14.79 8.61
N GLY A 409 7.40 -13.87 7.85
CA GLY A 409 7.70 -14.05 6.43
C GLY A 409 8.59 -15.26 6.19
N TYR A 410 9.65 -15.42 6.99
CA TYR A 410 10.49 -16.62 6.92
C TYR A 410 9.70 -17.89 7.27
N LEU A 411 8.92 -17.89 8.36
CA LEU A 411 8.12 -19.05 8.78
C LEU A 411 7.10 -19.47 7.71
N LEU A 412 6.42 -18.49 7.08
CA LEU A 412 5.45 -18.72 6.01
C LEU A 412 6.08 -18.98 4.64
N SER A 413 7.41 -18.92 4.50
CA SER A 413 8.12 -19.37 3.31
C SER A 413 8.53 -20.85 3.34
N ARG A 414 8.45 -21.50 4.51
CA ARG A 414 8.97 -22.86 4.72
C ARG A 414 8.03 -23.91 4.15
N GLY A 415 8.61 -25.00 3.66
CA GLY A 415 7.86 -26.10 3.09
C GLY A 415 6.94 -25.66 1.95
N GLU A 416 5.78 -26.30 1.86
CA GLU A 416 4.80 -26.09 0.78
C GLU A 416 3.47 -25.63 1.38
N GLU A 417 2.75 -24.78 0.65
CA GLU A 417 1.38 -24.44 1.01
C GLU A 417 0.47 -25.65 0.83
N ALA A 418 -0.37 -25.93 1.83
CA ALA A 418 -1.23 -27.10 1.87
C ALA A 418 -2.59 -26.83 1.18
N ALA A 419 -2.56 -26.23 -0.01
CA ALA A 419 -3.74 -26.02 -0.85
C ALA A 419 -3.93 -27.19 -1.81
N ASN A 420 -5.05 -27.89 -1.71
CA ASN A 420 -5.40 -29.04 -2.56
C ASN A 420 -6.53 -28.74 -3.56
N THR A 421 -7.12 -27.55 -3.48
CA THR A 421 -8.19 -27.11 -4.37
C THR A 421 -7.66 -26.09 -5.38
N LEU A 422 -7.83 -26.36 -6.67
CA LEU A 422 -7.57 -25.40 -7.74
C LEU A 422 -8.87 -24.71 -8.14
N VAL A 423 -8.89 -23.39 -8.17
CA VAL A 423 -10.01 -22.58 -8.67
C VAL A 423 -9.63 -22.00 -10.03
N ILE A 424 -10.36 -22.32 -11.10
CA ILE A 424 -10.05 -21.75 -12.43
C ILE A 424 -10.27 -20.23 -12.41
N HIS A 425 -9.29 -19.45 -12.85
CA HIS A 425 -9.37 -17.99 -12.83
C HIS A 425 -10.24 -17.48 -13.99
N PRO A 426 -11.26 -16.63 -13.77
CA PRO A 426 -12.26 -16.31 -14.78
C PRO A 426 -11.87 -15.17 -15.75
N ILE A 427 -10.63 -14.68 -15.74
CA ILE A 427 -10.23 -13.49 -16.53
C ILE A 427 -10.46 -13.63 -18.04
N HIS A 428 -10.29 -14.84 -18.58
CA HIS A 428 -10.60 -15.17 -19.97
C HIS A 428 -12.08 -15.04 -20.32
N ASN A 429 -12.98 -15.25 -19.36
CA ASN A 429 -14.41 -15.01 -19.55
C ASN A 429 -14.71 -13.51 -19.56
N ALA A 430 -13.98 -12.74 -18.75
CA ALA A 430 -14.13 -11.29 -18.75
C ALA A 430 -13.61 -10.66 -20.06
N TYR A 431 -12.60 -11.25 -20.73
CA TYR A 431 -12.18 -10.84 -22.08
C TYR A 431 -13.32 -10.91 -23.13
N MET A 432 -14.31 -11.78 -22.96
CA MET A 432 -15.43 -11.88 -23.91
C MET A 432 -16.35 -10.65 -23.89
N TYR A 433 -16.34 -9.90 -22.79
CA TYR A 433 -17.33 -8.86 -22.50
C TYR A 433 -16.73 -7.49 -22.22
N PHE A 434 -15.46 -7.40 -21.83
CA PHE A 434 -14.83 -6.15 -21.45
C PHE A 434 -15.03 -5.05 -22.51
N ASP A 435 -15.40 -3.87 -22.02
CA ASP A 435 -15.61 -2.67 -22.80
C ASP A 435 -14.86 -1.51 -22.14
N HIS A 436 -14.00 -0.82 -22.89
CA HIS A 436 -13.13 0.21 -22.29
C HIS A 436 -13.89 1.45 -21.81
N GLU A 437 -15.05 1.74 -22.41
CA GLU A 437 -15.92 2.87 -22.03
C GLU A 437 -16.82 2.52 -20.81
N ASP A 438 -17.09 1.23 -20.58
CA ASP A 438 -17.85 0.72 -19.43
C ASP A 438 -17.10 -0.44 -18.75
N GLN A 439 -15.90 -0.17 -18.26
CA GLN A 439 -14.97 -1.19 -17.76
C GLN A 439 -15.60 -2.02 -16.64
N ALA A 440 -16.06 -1.37 -15.58
CA ALA A 440 -16.66 -2.06 -14.44
C ALA A 440 -18.02 -2.67 -14.79
N GLY A 441 -18.89 -1.95 -15.52
CA GLY A 441 -20.24 -2.42 -15.82
C GLY A 441 -20.25 -3.66 -16.72
N SER A 442 -19.41 -3.68 -17.76
CA SER A 442 -19.35 -4.74 -18.78
C SER A 442 -19.01 -6.13 -18.23
N VAL A 443 -18.25 -6.22 -17.13
CA VAL A 443 -17.84 -7.49 -16.52
C VAL A 443 -18.22 -7.62 -15.03
N SER A 444 -19.01 -6.69 -14.49
CA SER A 444 -19.40 -6.63 -13.07
C SER A 444 -19.95 -7.96 -12.49
N HIS A 445 -20.68 -8.72 -13.32
CA HIS A 445 -21.26 -10.00 -12.92
C HIS A 445 -20.19 -11.09 -12.68
N LEU A 446 -19.13 -11.13 -13.49
CA LEU A 446 -17.98 -12.04 -13.32
C LEU A 446 -17.12 -11.61 -12.13
N ASP A 447 -16.81 -10.32 -12.05
CA ASP A 447 -16.02 -9.74 -10.95
C ASP A 447 -16.67 -9.99 -9.58
N THR A 448 -17.98 -9.75 -9.49
CA THR A 448 -18.73 -9.96 -8.24
C THR A 448 -18.81 -11.44 -7.87
N ALA A 449 -19.09 -12.31 -8.84
CA ALA A 449 -19.16 -13.75 -8.62
C ALA A 449 -17.82 -14.30 -8.12
N PHE A 450 -16.72 -13.95 -8.80
CA PHE A 450 -15.39 -14.41 -8.45
C PHE A 450 -14.94 -13.95 -7.05
N ARG A 451 -15.16 -12.67 -6.72
CA ARG A 451 -14.86 -12.13 -5.39
C ARG A 451 -15.68 -12.78 -4.29
N THR A 452 -16.97 -12.99 -4.54
CA THR A 452 -17.87 -13.63 -3.57
C THR A 452 -17.48 -15.08 -3.32
N LEU A 453 -17.10 -15.81 -4.36
CA LEU A 453 -16.58 -17.17 -4.23
C LEU A 453 -15.27 -17.18 -3.43
N SER A 454 -14.32 -16.30 -3.75
CA SER A 454 -13.02 -16.25 -3.07
C SER A 454 -13.18 -15.92 -1.59
N ASP A 455 -14.01 -14.92 -1.28
CA ASP A 455 -14.35 -14.57 0.11
C ASP A 455 -15.12 -15.70 0.82
N LEU A 456 -16.01 -16.43 0.14
CA LEU A 456 -16.67 -17.61 0.71
C LEU A 456 -15.67 -18.69 1.13
N LEU A 457 -14.73 -19.04 0.24
CA LEU A 457 -13.68 -20.04 0.54
C LEU A 457 -12.81 -19.59 1.71
N SER A 458 -12.39 -18.33 1.70
CA SER A 458 -11.55 -17.74 2.76
C SER A 458 -12.27 -17.65 4.11
N ARG A 459 -13.56 -17.28 4.14
CA ARG A 459 -14.41 -17.28 5.35
C ARG A 459 -14.62 -18.66 5.94
N HIS A 460 -14.49 -19.72 5.13
CA HIS A 460 -14.58 -21.12 5.55
C HIS A 460 -13.20 -21.76 5.77
N GLN A 461 -12.13 -20.97 5.73
CA GLN A 461 -10.74 -21.44 5.91
C GLN A 461 -10.36 -22.60 4.96
N ILE A 462 -10.92 -22.62 3.75
CA ILE A 462 -10.52 -23.55 2.69
C ILE A 462 -9.23 -23.04 2.06
N SER A 463 -8.20 -23.87 1.98
CA SER A 463 -6.96 -23.56 1.26
C SER A 463 -7.11 -23.87 -0.23
N TYR A 464 -6.87 -22.89 -1.09
CA TYR A 464 -7.01 -23.01 -2.54
C TYR A 464 -5.92 -22.20 -3.26
N HIS A 465 -5.69 -22.50 -4.53
CA HIS A 465 -4.92 -21.65 -5.45
C HIS A 465 -5.77 -21.35 -6.68
N TYR A 466 -5.50 -20.23 -7.35
CA TYR A 466 -6.04 -19.97 -8.68
C TYR A 466 -5.24 -20.67 -9.78
N GLY A 467 -5.94 -21.13 -10.82
CA GLY A 467 -5.35 -21.61 -12.07
C GLY A 467 -5.66 -20.65 -13.21
N ASP A 468 -4.68 -19.87 -13.63
CA ASP A 468 -4.74 -19.10 -14.88
C ASP A 468 -4.59 -20.07 -16.06
N GLU A 469 -5.47 -19.95 -17.06
CA GLU A 469 -5.58 -20.93 -18.13
C GLU A 469 -4.37 -20.93 -19.09
N ASP A 470 -3.72 -19.77 -19.28
CA ASP A 470 -2.50 -19.68 -20.10
C ASP A 470 -1.29 -20.25 -19.34
N ILE A 471 -1.15 -19.98 -18.04
CA ILE A 471 -0.12 -20.63 -17.21
C ILE A 471 -0.32 -22.15 -17.23
N MET A 472 -1.55 -22.62 -17.01
CA MET A 472 -1.87 -24.04 -17.03
C MET A 472 -1.58 -24.69 -18.39
N ALA A 473 -1.81 -23.98 -19.49
CA ALA A 473 -1.48 -24.49 -20.82
C ALA A 473 0.02 -24.82 -20.99
N GLU A 474 0.90 -24.11 -20.28
CA GLU A 474 2.35 -24.30 -20.34
C GLU A 474 2.87 -25.35 -19.36
N ILE A 475 2.37 -25.36 -18.11
CA ILE A 475 3.00 -26.10 -17.00
C ILE A 475 2.09 -27.08 -16.26
N ALA A 476 0.83 -27.27 -16.69
CA ALA A 476 -0.09 -28.20 -16.05
C ALA A 476 -0.19 -29.55 -16.77
N HIS A 477 -0.40 -30.61 -16.00
CA HIS A 477 -0.64 -31.96 -16.49
C HIS A 477 -1.44 -32.79 -15.47
N VAL A 478 -1.98 -33.93 -15.91
CA VAL A 478 -2.74 -34.85 -15.05
C VAL A 478 -1.83 -35.99 -14.58
N GLU A 479 -1.80 -36.25 -13.27
CA GLU A 479 -1.13 -37.42 -12.67
C GLU A 479 -2.14 -38.26 -11.88
N GLY A 480 -2.48 -39.44 -12.41
CA GLY A 480 -3.55 -40.25 -11.83
C GLY A 480 -4.85 -39.46 -11.75
N ASN A 481 -5.45 -39.37 -10.56
CA ASN A 481 -6.67 -38.62 -10.30
C ASN A 481 -6.42 -37.20 -9.74
N THR A 482 -5.22 -36.65 -9.95
CA THR A 482 -4.83 -35.30 -9.50
C THR A 482 -4.45 -34.43 -10.70
N LEU A 483 -4.66 -33.12 -10.56
CA LEU A 483 -4.18 -32.12 -11.51
C LEU A 483 -2.93 -31.46 -10.91
N VAL A 484 -1.83 -31.43 -11.66
CA VAL A 484 -0.57 -30.80 -11.26
C VAL A 484 -0.41 -29.51 -12.02
N VAL A 485 -0.06 -28.42 -11.33
CA VAL A 485 0.34 -27.14 -11.95
C VAL A 485 1.69 -26.75 -11.37
N GLY A 486 2.75 -26.90 -12.16
CA GLY A 486 4.11 -26.67 -11.71
C GLY A 486 4.51 -27.56 -10.52
N LYS A 487 4.70 -26.94 -9.35
CA LYS A 487 5.08 -27.61 -8.09
C LYS A 487 3.91 -28.00 -7.19
N CYS A 488 2.69 -27.59 -7.54
CA CYS A 488 1.49 -27.82 -6.73
C CYS A 488 0.64 -28.95 -7.31
N THR A 489 0.01 -29.74 -6.43
CA THR A 489 -0.87 -30.85 -6.79
C THR A 489 -2.25 -30.64 -6.17
N TYR A 490 -3.29 -30.81 -6.98
CA TYR A 490 -4.67 -30.56 -6.60
C TYR A 490 -5.50 -31.83 -6.78
N ASP A 491 -6.27 -32.17 -5.75
CA ASP A 491 -7.21 -33.30 -5.75
C ASP A 491 -8.64 -32.86 -6.06
N LYS A 492 -8.88 -31.55 -6.12
CA LYS A 492 -10.16 -30.88 -6.39
C LYS A 492 -9.95 -29.74 -7.36
N VAL A 493 -10.81 -29.66 -8.38
CA VAL A 493 -10.87 -28.52 -9.30
C VAL A 493 -12.25 -27.90 -9.23
N LEU A 494 -12.30 -26.62 -8.85
CA LEU A 494 -13.50 -25.80 -8.82
C LEU A 494 -13.51 -24.88 -10.04
N ILE A 495 -14.58 -24.99 -10.82
CA ILE A 495 -14.85 -24.13 -11.97
C ILE A 495 -15.88 -23.09 -11.50
N PRO A 496 -15.52 -21.79 -11.40
CA PRO A 496 -16.46 -20.76 -10.97
C PRO A 496 -17.54 -20.53 -12.03
N LYS A 497 -18.43 -19.57 -11.82
CA LYS A 497 -19.39 -19.14 -12.84
C LYS A 497 -18.68 -18.57 -14.08
N VAL A 498 -18.46 -19.44 -15.07
CA VAL A 498 -17.83 -19.15 -16.36
C VAL A 498 -18.67 -19.71 -17.50
N GLU A 499 -18.58 -19.08 -18.67
CA GLU A 499 -19.27 -19.48 -19.91
C GLU A 499 -18.34 -20.21 -20.88
N SER A 500 -17.04 -19.95 -20.79
CA SER A 500 -15.98 -20.50 -21.64
C SER A 500 -14.87 -21.11 -20.79
N LEU A 501 -14.22 -22.14 -21.34
CA LEU A 501 -12.89 -22.59 -20.93
C LEU A 501 -11.98 -22.56 -22.16
N ASP A 502 -10.68 -22.41 -21.94
CA ASP A 502 -9.70 -22.57 -23.01
C ASP A 502 -9.64 -24.03 -23.45
N SER A 503 -9.37 -24.25 -24.73
CA SER A 503 -9.28 -25.61 -25.29
C SER A 503 -8.20 -26.47 -24.61
N SER A 504 -7.10 -25.85 -24.15
CA SER A 504 -6.06 -26.49 -23.32
C SER A 504 -6.61 -26.96 -21.97
N THR A 505 -7.31 -26.09 -21.25
CA THR A 505 -7.95 -26.39 -19.96
C THR A 505 -9.01 -27.47 -20.11
N ALA A 506 -9.88 -27.36 -21.12
CA ALA A 506 -10.92 -28.35 -21.39
C ALA A 506 -10.32 -29.74 -21.65
N LYS A 507 -9.18 -29.83 -22.34
CA LYS A 507 -8.45 -31.08 -22.56
C LYS A 507 -7.92 -31.67 -21.25
N LEU A 508 -7.28 -30.85 -20.40
CA LEU A 508 -6.78 -31.26 -19.09
C LEU A 508 -7.93 -31.78 -18.20
N LEU A 509 -9.03 -31.05 -18.13
CA LEU A 509 -10.19 -31.41 -17.30
C LEU A 509 -10.88 -32.69 -17.78
N LYS A 510 -10.92 -32.93 -19.10
CA LYS A 510 -11.46 -34.19 -19.65
C LYS A 510 -10.61 -35.39 -19.22
N GLU A 511 -9.28 -35.27 -19.25
CA GLU A 511 -8.37 -36.32 -18.78
C GLU A 511 -8.49 -36.53 -17.27
N TYR A 512 -8.48 -35.44 -16.50
CA TYR A 512 -8.64 -35.46 -15.04
C TYR A 512 -9.96 -36.11 -14.62
N ALA A 513 -11.08 -35.76 -15.27
CA ALA A 513 -12.38 -36.38 -15.03
C ALA A 513 -12.38 -37.88 -15.37
N ALA A 514 -11.74 -38.27 -16.49
CA ALA A 514 -11.65 -39.68 -16.90
C ALA A 514 -10.87 -40.53 -15.88
N ASN A 515 -9.91 -39.94 -15.17
CA ASN A 515 -9.15 -40.60 -14.13
C ASN A 515 -9.82 -40.55 -12.74
N GLY A 516 -11.05 -40.04 -12.63
CA GLY A 516 -11.80 -39.97 -11.37
C GLY A 516 -11.45 -38.77 -10.50
N GLY A 517 -10.90 -37.71 -11.08
CA GLY A 517 -10.67 -36.43 -10.40
C GLY A 517 -11.97 -35.79 -9.90
N LYS A 518 -11.89 -35.04 -8.81
CA LYS A 518 -13.05 -34.32 -8.25
C LYS A 518 -13.24 -32.97 -8.93
N ILE A 519 -14.40 -32.77 -9.57
CA ILE A 519 -14.80 -31.51 -10.20
C ILE A 519 -15.99 -30.90 -9.46
N ILE A 520 -15.87 -29.61 -9.15
CA ILE A 520 -16.92 -28.78 -8.57
C ILE A 520 -17.31 -27.73 -9.62
N LEU A 521 -18.61 -27.58 -9.87
CA LEU A 521 -19.16 -26.50 -10.69
C LEU A 521 -19.92 -25.54 -9.78
N GLU A 522 -19.52 -24.27 -9.74
CA GLU A 522 -20.26 -23.22 -9.03
C GLU A 522 -21.49 -22.77 -9.83
N GLY A 523 -21.38 -22.77 -11.16
CA GLY A 523 -22.40 -22.33 -12.11
C GLY A 523 -22.96 -23.44 -13.00
N GLU A 524 -23.61 -23.02 -14.09
CA GLU A 524 -24.06 -23.93 -15.15
C GLU A 524 -22.87 -24.46 -15.97
N LEU A 525 -23.13 -25.43 -16.85
CA LEU A 525 -22.10 -25.94 -17.76
C LEU A 525 -21.64 -24.83 -18.73
N PRO A 526 -20.32 -24.68 -18.98
CA PRO A 526 -19.83 -23.80 -20.03
C PRO A 526 -20.47 -24.15 -21.38
N THR A 527 -20.72 -23.12 -22.19
CA THR A 527 -21.30 -23.28 -23.54
C THR A 527 -20.34 -22.86 -24.65
N TYR A 528 -19.13 -22.43 -24.28
CA TYR A 528 -18.09 -21.99 -25.18
C TYR A 528 -16.73 -22.67 -24.88
N VAL A 529 -15.92 -22.84 -25.91
CA VAL A 529 -14.48 -23.11 -25.82
C VAL A 529 -13.74 -22.05 -26.62
N ASP A 530 -12.72 -21.42 -26.04
CA ASP A 530 -12.04 -20.27 -26.66
C ASP A 530 -13.05 -19.21 -27.17
N ALA A 531 -14.07 -18.90 -26.35
CA ALA A 531 -15.20 -18.01 -26.65
C ALA A 531 -16.05 -18.36 -27.89
N ARG A 532 -15.97 -19.62 -28.37
CA ARG A 532 -16.73 -20.14 -29.53
C ARG A 532 -17.67 -21.28 -29.10
N PRO A 533 -18.89 -21.40 -29.66
CA PRO A 533 -19.86 -22.39 -29.21
C PRO A 533 -19.30 -23.82 -29.16
N ALA A 534 -19.51 -24.53 -28.04
CA ALA A 534 -19.03 -25.89 -27.83
C ALA A 534 -19.95 -26.72 -26.93
N ASP A 535 -19.85 -28.04 -27.03
CA ASP A 535 -20.59 -28.98 -26.19
C ASP A 535 -19.76 -29.47 -25.00
N TYR A 536 -20.21 -29.14 -23.78
CA TYR A 536 -19.62 -29.58 -22.51
C TYR A 536 -20.43 -30.68 -21.82
N SER A 537 -21.29 -31.41 -22.53
CA SER A 537 -22.05 -32.55 -22.00
C SER A 537 -21.20 -33.65 -21.33
N TRP A 538 -19.89 -33.68 -21.63
CA TRP A 538 -18.90 -34.57 -21.02
C TRP A 538 -18.49 -34.14 -19.60
N LEU A 539 -18.59 -32.85 -19.26
CA LEU A 539 -18.20 -32.29 -17.98
C LEU A 539 -19.31 -32.52 -16.96
N LYS A 540 -18.98 -33.09 -15.81
CA LYS A 540 -19.93 -33.39 -14.74
C LYS A 540 -19.33 -33.04 -13.40
N ALA A 541 -20.10 -32.34 -12.57
CA ALA A 541 -19.75 -32.16 -11.18
C ALA A 541 -19.77 -33.51 -10.46
N THR A 542 -18.72 -33.81 -9.71
CA THR A 542 -18.60 -35.00 -8.86
C THR A 542 -18.67 -34.64 -7.38
N MET A 543 -18.63 -33.36 -7.06
CA MET A 543 -18.67 -32.78 -5.73
C MET A 543 -19.37 -31.42 -5.79
N THR A 544 -20.09 -31.07 -4.73
CA THR A 544 -20.77 -29.79 -4.55
C THR A 544 -19.89 -28.80 -3.80
N VAL A 545 -20.21 -27.50 -3.87
CA VAL A 545 -19.53 -26.47 -3.07
C VAL A 545 -19.70 -26.75 -1.57
N ASP A 546 -20.89 -27.14 -1.11
CA ASP A 546 -21.12 -27.45 0.31
C ASP A 546 -20.28 -28.63 0.82
N GLU A 547 -20.07 -29.66 -0.02
CA GLU A 547 -19.18 -30.77 0.31
C GLU A 547 -17.71 -30.33 0.38
N LEU A 548 -17.28 -29.42 -0.50
CA LEU A 548 -15.95 -28.81 -0.43
C LEU A 548 -15.76 -28.01 0.88
N LEU A 549 -16.76 -27.19 1.24
CA LEU A 549 -16.75 -26.38 2.46
C LEU A 549 -16.77 -27.21 3.76
N ALA A 550 -17.00 -28.52 3.67
CA ALA A 550 -16.93 -29.48 4.78
C ALA A 550 -15.63 -30.30 4.80
N GLU A 551 -14.76 -30.13 3.80
CA GLU A 551 -13.44 -30.77 3.70
C GLU A 551 -12.29 -29.89 4.25
N GLU A 552 -12.60 -28.90 5.09
CA GLU A 552 -11.58 -28.04 5.70
C GLU A 552 -10.51 -28.84 6.49
N ASP A 553 -9.25 -28.41 6.40
CA ASP A 553 -8.18 -28.92 7.26
C ASP A 553 -8.23 -28.32 8.67
N MET A 554 -8.72 -27.07 8.75
CA MET A 554 -8.91 -26.33 9.98
C MET A 554 -10.14 -25.41 9.85
N ILE A 555 -10.93 -25.29 10.91
CA ILE A 555 -12.01 -24.30 11.00
C ILE A 555 -12.03 -23.68 12.40
N ALA A 556 -12.28 -22.38 12.47
CA ALA A 556 -12.54 -21.68 13.72
C ALA A 556 -14.03 -21.38 13.87
N ARG A 557 -14.58 -21.71 15.04
CA ARG A 557 -16.00 -21.48 15.35
C ARG A 557 -16.15 -20.73 16.67
N LEU A 558 -17.21 -19.95 16.79
CA LEU A 558 -17.63 -19.37 18.06
C LEU A 558 -18.19 -20.47 18.99
N ALA A 559 -18.38 -20.13 20.26
CA ALA A 559 -18.89 -21.04 21.29
C ALA A 559 -20.27 -21.66 20.95
N ASP A 560 -21.09 -20.94 20.18
CA ASP A 560 -22.40 -21.40 19.69
C ASP A 560 -22.32 -22.33 18.46
N GLY A 561 -21.11 -22.58 17.95
CA GLY A 561 -20.83 -23.43 16.80
C GLY A 561 -20.89 -22.72 15.45
N SER A 562 -21.20 -21.42 15.41
CA SER A 562 -21.18 -20.62 14.18
C SER A 562 -19.75 -20.41 13.66
N ASN A 563 -19.60 -20.31 12.33
CA ASN A 563 -18.31 -20.09 11.69
C ASN A 563 -17.78 -18.68 11.97
N LEU A 564 -16.51 -18.55 12.37
CA LEU A 564 -15.86 -17.27 12.57
C LEU A 564 -15.37 -16.70 11.22
N THR A 565 -16.29 -16.08 10.49
CA THR A 565 -16.07 -15.58 9.12
C THR A 565 -15.06 -14.43 9.01
N THR A 566 -14.73 -13.76 10.11
CA THR A 566 -13.70 -12.70 10.19
C THR A 566 -12.30 -13.24 10.42
N LEU A 567 -12.11 -14.57 10.36
CA LEU A 567 -10.79 -15.18 10.43
C LEU A 567 -10.30 -15.52 9.01
N ARG A 568 -9.03 -15.22 8.75
CA ARG A 568 -8.28 -15.73 7.58
C ARG A 568 -7.19 -16.69 8.05
N ALA A 569 -6.88 -17.68 7.23
CA ALA A 569 -5.93 -18.71 7.62
C ALA A 569 -5.06 -19.18 6.46
N MET A 570 -3.78 -19.38 6.75
CA MET A 570 -2.82 -20.06 5.88
C MET A 570 -2.39 -21.38 6.49
N ASN A 571 -2.31 -22.44 5.68
CA ASN A 571 -1.85 -23.78 6.09
C ASN A 571 -0.61 -24.18 5.28
N ARG A 572 0.46 -24.57 5.95
CA ARG A 572 1.71 -25.02 5.31
C ARG A 572 2.16 -26.36 5.86
N LYS A 573 2.75 -27.18 4.99
CA LYS A 573 3.38 -28.45 5.36
C LYS A 573 4.90 -28.32 5.35
N VAL A 574 5.53 -28.53 6.51
CA VAL A 574 6.98 -28.43 6.72
C VAL A 574 7.48 -29.71 7.39
N ASP A 575 8.45 -30.40 6.77
CA ASP A 575 9.05 -31.64 7.29
C ASP A 575 8.01 -32.69 7.77
N GLY A 576 6.85 -32.77 7.10
CA GLY A 576 5.77 -33.72 7.39
C GLY A 576 4.78 -33.32 8.49
N LYS A 577 4.88 -32.09 9.02
CA LYS A 577 3.93 -31.49 9.97
C LYS A 577 3.30 -30.22 9.40
N ARG A 578 2.19 -29.77 9.99
CA ARG A 578 1.50 -28.55 9.56
C ARG A 578 1.80 -27.35 10.45
N ILE A 579 1.82 -26.18 9.82
CA ILE A 579 1.86 -24.86 10.42
C ILE A 579 0.59 -24.14 9.97
N PHE A 580 -0.13 -23.54 10.93
CA PHE A 580 -1.32 -22.75 10.68
C PHE A 580 -1.07 -21.32 11.16
N PHE A 581 -1.28 -20.35 10.28
CA PHE A 581 -1.33 -18.95 10.65
C PHE A 581 -2.78 -18.48 10.58
N LEU A 582 -3.30 -17.92 11.67
CA LEU A 582 -4.67 -17.47 11.80
C LEU A 582 -4.66 -15.98 12.12
N SER A 583 -5.44 -15.19 11.41
CA SER A 583 -5.55 -13.74 11.62
C SER A 583 -7.00 -13.33 11.83
N ASN A 584 -7.27 -12.65 12.95
CA ASN A 584 -8.53 -11.94 13.18
C ASN A 584 -8.47 -10.60 12.42
N ILE A 585 -9.18 -10.51 11.30
CA ILE A 585 -9.11 -9.33 10.43
C ILE A 585 -10.10 -8.22 10.85
N SER A 586 -10.77 -8.40 12.00
CA SER A 586 -11.74 -7.45 12.54
C SER A 586 -11.19 -6.68 13.75
N SER A 587 -11.88 -5.60 14.11
CA SER A 587 -11.64 -4.86 15.36
C SER A 587 -12.38 -5.46 16.57
N ALA A 588 -12.99 -6.64 16.44
CA ALA A 588 -13.73 -7.28 17.50
C ALA A 588 -12.84 -8.25 18.30
N GLU A 589 -13.09 -8.34 19.60
CA GLU A 589 -12.56 -9.41 20.43
C GLU A 589 -13.49 -10.63 20.39
N TYR A 590 -12.91 -11.83 20.32
CA TYR A 590 -13.64 -13.09 20.35
C TYR A 590 -13.16 -13.94 21.51
N LYS A 591 -14.09 -14.37 22.37
CA LYS A 591 -13.82 -15.26 23.50
C LYS A 591 -14.38 -16.67 23.21
N ASP A 592 -13.75 -17.70 23.78
CA ASP A 592 -14.10 -19.12 23.57
C ASP A 592 -14.22 -19.52 22.08
N VAL A 593 -13.22 -19.11 21.28
CA VAL A 593 -13.09 -19.57 19.90
C VAL A 593 -12.60 -21.01 19.90
N ARG A 594 -13.30 -21.87 19.18
CA ARG A 594 -13.05 -23.30 19.05
C ARG A 594 -12.40 -23.57 17.70
N VAL A 595 -11.11 -23.87 17.72
CA VAL A 595 -10.31 -24.19 16.54
C VAL A 595 -10.19 -25.70 16.41
N ARG A 596 -10.81 -26.27 15.37
CA ARG A 596 -10.72 -27.71 15.06
C ARG A 596 -9.67 -27.92 13.97
N VAL A 597 -8.72 -28.81 14.20
CA VAL A 597 -7.72 -29.22 13.21
C VAL A 597 -7.85 -30.71 12.91
N LYS A 598 -8.07 -31.04 11.65
CA LYS A 598 -8.35 -32.41 11.20
C LYS A 598 -7.14 -33.33 11.36
N ASN A 599 -7.30 -34.56 11.86
CA ASN A 599 -6.20 -35.54 12.00
C ASN A 599 -4.95 -35.01 12.73
N CYS A 600 -5.14 -34.15 13.74
CA CYS A 600 -4.05 -33.59 14.53
C CYS A 600 -4.01 -34.24 15.92
N LYS A 601 -2.82 -34.51 16.44
CA LYS A 601 -2.65 -35.07 17.80
C LYS A 601 -2.52 -33.98 18.86
N ASN A 602 -1.83 -32.90 18.52
CA ASN A 602 -1.56 -31.80 19.42
C ASN A 602 -0.99 -30.58 18.66
N LEU A 603 -1.24 -29.39 19.20
CA LEU A 603 -0.74 -28.10 18.70
C LEU A 603 0.11 -27.39 19.76
N VAL A 604 0.96 -26.48 19.30
CA VAL A 604 1.73 -25.53 20.12
C VAL A 604 1.56 -24.14 19.51
N LYS A 605 1.33 -23.11 20.33
CA LYS A 605 1.33 -21.71 19.88
C LYS A 605 2.77 -21.20 19.91
N LEU A 606 3.24 -20.61 18.82
CA LEU A 606 4.55 -19.96 18.76
C LEU A 606 4.35 -18.45 18.77
N ASP A 607 4.96 -17.76 19.74
CA ASP A 607 5.04 -16.30 19.68
C ASP A 607 5.94 -15.90 18.51
N ILE A 608 5.42 -15.12 17.56
CA ILE A 608 6.11 -14.79 16.31
C ILE A 608 7.33 -13.89 16.57
N LEU A 609 7.25 -13.01 17.57
CA LEU A 609 8.32 -12.05 17.88
C LEU A 609 9.44 -12.72 18.69
N THR A 610 9.09 -13.39 19.79
CA THR A 610 10.07 -14.00 20.71
C THR A 610 10.53 -15.39 20.26
N LEU A 611 9.75 -16.05 19.40
CA LEU A 611 9.92 -17.44 18.98
C LEU A 611 9.87 -18.43 20.16
N GLU A 612 9.15 -18.06 21.22
CA GLU A 612 8.92 -18.91 22.37
C GLU A 612 7.62 -19.72 22.19
N PRO A 613 7.69 -21.06 22.32
CA PRO A 613 6.51 -21.91 22.23
C PRO A 613 5.74 -21.93 23.56
N SER A 614 4.42 -21.95 23.47
CA SER A 614 3.50 -22.12 24.59
C SER A 614 2.47 -23.23 24.30
N THR A 615 2.06 -23.93 25.36
CA THR A 615 1.04 -24.97 25.28
C THR A 615 -0.34 -24.37 25.06
N VAL A 616 -1.16 -25.03 24.25
CA VAL A 616 -2.56 -24.66 24.05
C VAL A 616 -3.48 -25.46 24.97
N CYS A 617 -4.70 -24.96 25.20
CA CYS A 617 -5.76 -25.74 25.83
C CYS A 617 -6.54 -26.50 24.76
N GLY A 618 -6.54 -27.83 24.81
CA GLY A 618 -7.19 -28.63 23.79
C GLY A 618 -7.14 -30.14 24.04
N GLU A 619 -7.90 -30.88 23.24
CA GLU A 619 -8.01 -32.33 23.35
C GLU A 619 -8.24 -32.99 21.98
N VAL A 620 -7.88 -34.28 21.87
CA VAL A 620 -8.18 -35.10 20.70
C VAL A 620 -9.60 -35.64 20.80
N GLN A 621 -10.40 -35.37 19.78
CA GLN A 621 -11.79 -35.83 19.64
C GLN A 621 -11.84 -37.30 19.18
N THR A 622 -13.00 -37.93 19.32
CA THR A 622 -13.21 -39.36 18.98
C THR A 622 -13.00 -39.68 17.50
N ASN A 623 -13.14 -38.68 16.62
CA ASN A 623 -12.89 -38.79 15.18
C ASN A 623 -11.41 -38.62 14.79
N GLY A 624 -10.52 -38.34 15.75
CA GLY A 624 -9.09 -38.11 15.52
C GLY A 624 -8.70 -36.65 15.24
N ASP A 625 -9.65 -35.71 15.28
CA ASP A 625 -9.37 -34.28 15.16
C ASP A 625 -8.89 -33.70 16.50
N PHE A 626 -8.10 -32.63 16.45
CA PHE A 626 -7.74 -31.86 17.64
C PHE A 626 -8.67 -30.65 17.78
N LEU A 627 -9.22 -30.43 18.98
CA LEU A 627 -10.03 -29.26 19.31
C LEU A 627 -9.29 -28.38 20.31
N MET A 628 -9.03 -27.14 19.94
CA MET A 628 -8.40 -26.12 20.77
C MET A 628 -9.41 -25.04 21.15
N HIS A 629 -9.35 -24.55 22.39
CA HIS A 629 -10.07 -23.35 22.84
C HIS A 629 -9.09 -22.18 23.01
N CYS A 630 -9.45 -21.02 22.47
CA CYS A 630 -8.63 -19.80 22.58
C CYS A 630 -9.49 -18.53 22.55
N ASN A 631 -8.86 -17.42 22.93
CA ASN A 631 -9.41 -16.08 22.73
C ASN A 631 -8.62 -15.38 21.61
N PHE A 632 -9.25 -14.46 20.89
CA PHE A 632 -8.61 -13.53 19.98
C PHE A 632 -8.90 -12.10 20.45
N ALA A 633 -7.85 -11.30 20.67
CA ALA A 633 -7.98 -9.86 20.77
C ALA A 633 -8.27 -9.23 19.39
N ASP A 634 -8.56 -7.94 19.37
CA ASP A 634 -8.71 -7.18 18.12
C ASP A 634 -7.42 -7.21 17.31
N SER A 635 -7.51 -7.59 16.03
CA SER A 635 -6.33 -7.72 15.15
C SER A 635 -5.23 -8.65 15.67
N GLU A 636 -5.56 -9.61 16.55
CA GLU A 636 -4.63 -10.66 16.98
C GLU A 636 -4.43 -11.69 15.87
N SER A 637 -3.20 -12.18 15.75
CA SER A 637 -2.86 -13.32 14.93
C SER A 637 -2.16 -14.40 15.75
N MET A 638 -2.32 -15.66 15.34
CA MET A 638 -1.74 -16.82 16.01
C MET A 638 -1.04 -17.73 15.01
N LEU A 639 0.16 -18.18 15.39
CA LEU A 639 0.90 -19.21 14.68
C LEU A 639 0.86 -20.51 15.47
N LEU A 640 0.21 -21.53 14.92
CA LEU A 640 0.05 -22.84 15.53
C LEU A 640 0.89 -23.87 14.75
N ILE A 641 1.59 -24.74 15.48
CA ILE A 641 2.47 -25.76 14.90
C ILE A 641 2.06 -27.11 15.45
N GLU A 642 1.88 -28.09 14.57
CA GLU A 642 1.70 -29.48 14.99
C GLU A 642 2.95 -30.02 15.68
N SER A 643 2.78 -30.53 16.89
CA SER A 643 3.88 -31.04 17.70
C SER A 643 3.47 -32.25 18.51
N ASP A 644 4.27 -33.33 18.42
CA ASP A 644 4.13 -34.51 19.27
C ASP A 644 4.95 -34.38 20.57
N GLU A 645 5.71 -33.30 20.74
CA GLU A 645 6.70 -33.13 21.82
C GLU A 645 6.11 -32.51 23.09
N CYS A 646 4.94 -31.88 23.00
CA CYS A 646 4.26 -31.21 24.11
C CYS A 646 2.85 -31.78 24.30
N ALA A 647 2.38 -31.88 25.55
CA ALA A 647 0.98 -32.18 25.82
C ALA A 647 0.18 -30.87 25.90
N ALA A 648 -1.03 -30.86 25.33
CA ALA A 648 -1.99 -29.79 25.56
C ALA A 648 -2.43 -29.75 27.02
N LEU A 649 -2.83 -28.56 27.47
CA LEU A 649 -3.55 -28.40 28.73
C LEU A 649 -5.00 -28.88 28.57
N PRO A 650 -5.60 -29.47 29.61
CA PRO A 650 -7.02 -29.81 29.61
C PRO A 650 -7.90 -28.60 29.30
N LEU A 651 -9.02 -28.82 28.59
CA LEU A 651 -10.01 -27.76 28.35
C LEU A 651 -10.58 -27.16 29.64
N ALA A 652 -10.57 -27.90 30.75
CA ALA A 652 -10.98 -27.40 32.07
C ALA A 652 -10.09 -26.25 32.60
N ASP A 653 -8.87 -26.10 32.07
CA ASP A 653 -7.94 -25.04 32.45
C ASP A 653 -8.08 -23.79 31.54
N PHE A 654 -8.94 -23.84 30.51
CA PHE A 654 -9.21 -22.69 29.65
C PHE A 654 -10.11 -21.67 30.36
N THR A 655 -9.78 -20.38 30.22
CA THR A 655 -10.56 -19.26 30.76
C THR A 655 -10.91 -18.24 29.68
N THR A 656 -12.14 -17.72 29.75
CA THR A 656 -12.61 -16.57 28.97
C THR A 656 -12.50 -15.26 29.75
N GLU A 657 -12.27 -15.32 31.06
CA GLU A 657 -12.12 -14.14 31.91
C GLU A 657 -10.75 -13.53 31.67
N ASP A 658 -10.73 -12.23 31.36
CA ASP A 658 -9.50 -11.46 31.37
C ASP A 658 -8.88 -11.49 32.77
N ALA A 659 -7.55 -11.53 32.81
CA ALA A 659 -6.86 -11.35 34.07
C ALA A 659 -7.23 -9.97 34.67
N PRO A 660 -7.44 -9.86 36.00
CA PRO A 660 -7.74 -8.58 36.63
C PRO A 660 -6.68 -7.53 36.29
N TYR A 661 -7.14 -6.32 35.96
CA TYR A 661 -6.28 -5.20 35.55
C TYR A 661 -6.72 -3.88 36.20
N PHE A 662 -5.89 -2.85 36.07
CA PHE A 662 -6.22 -1.47 36.43
C PHE A 662 -5.88 -0.50 35.28
N LEU A 663 -6.47 0.70 35.32
CA LEU A 663 -6.28 1.74 34.31
C LEU A 663 -5.55 2.98 34.88
N PRO A 664 -4.90 3.80 34.04
CA PRO A 664 -4.33 5.07 34.47
C PRO A 664 -5.39 6.04 35.04
N PRO A 665 -5.03 6.91 35.99
CA PRO A 665 -5.92 7.97 36.45
C PRO A 665 -6.13 9.03 35.37
N LYS A 666 -7.27 9.73 35.44
CA LYS A 666 -7.65 10.76 34.48
C LYS A 666 -6.66 11.94 34.42
N THR A 667 -6.21 12.43 35.57
CA THR A 667 -5.27 13.55 35.66
C THR A 667 -3.90 13.01 36.03
N VAL A 668 -2.91 13.29 35.19
CA VAL A 668 -1.52 12.86 35.37
C VAL A 668 -0.59 14.08 35.29
N ARG A 669 0.58 13.99 35.92
CA ARG A 669 1.60 15.05 35.87
C ARG A 669 2.51 14.83 34.65
N PHE A 670 3.00 15.91 34.07
CA PHE A 670 4.13 15.82 33.15
C PHE A 670 5.40 15.44 33.92
N VAL A 671 6.09 14.38 33.50
CA VAL A 671 7.46 14.09 33.96
C VAL A 671 8.41 15.10 33.32
N GLU A 672 8.22 15.30 32.02
CA GLU A 672 8.89 16.31 31.21
C GLU A 672 7.82 17.14 30.50
N ARG A 673 7.98 18.46 30.50
CA ARG A 673 7.03 19.34 29.81
C ARG A 673 7.16 19.13 28.31
N PRO A 674 6.05 18.93 27.59
CA PRO A 674 6.10 18.66 26.16
C PRO A 674 6.50 19.92 25.39
N GLU A 675 7.26 19.73 24.32
CA GLU A 675 7.39 20.71 23.27
C GLU A 675 6.09 20.68 22.44
N ASN A 676 5.20 21.63 22.72
CA ASN A 676 3.94 21.76 22.01
C ASN A 676 4.14 22.54 20.71
N THR A 677 3.16 22.46 19.82
CA THR A 677 3.19 23.06 18.49
C THR A 677 1.92 23.87 18.21
N LEU A 678 2.02 24.79 17.25
CA LEU A 678 0.91 25.50 16.64
C LEU A 678 1.22 25.70 15.15
N THR A 679 0.36 25.18 14.28
CA THR A 679 0.49 25.37 12.82
C THR A 679 -0.03 26.75 12.43
N LEU A 680 0.70 27.44 11.55
CA LEU A 680 0.31 28.72 10.97
C LEU A 680 0.02 28.54 9.47
N ASP A 681 -1.25 28.37 9.13
CA ASP A 681 -1.74 28.05 7.77
C ASP A 681 -2.56 29.18 7.13
N THR A 682 -2.89 30.23 7.90
CA THR A 682 -3.55 31.44 7.41
C THR A 682 -2.56 32.59 7.21
N ILE A 683 -2.65 33.27 6.07
CA ILE A 683 -1.70 34.31 5.67
C ILE A 683 -2.38 35.57 5.10
N SER A 684 -1.67 36.69 5.20
CA SER A 684 -1.82 37.84 4.30
C SER A 684 -0.53 38.01 3.49
N TYR A 685 -0.58 38.56 2.27
CA TYR A 685 0.60 38.67 1.41
C TYR A 685 0.73 40.04 0.73
N SER A 686 1.93 40.35 0.25
CA SER A 686 2.23 41.59 -0.46
C SER A 686 3.33 41.38 -1.51
N PHE A 687 3.23 42.07 -2.65
CA PHE A 687 4.27 42.10 -3.68
C PHE A 687 5.21 43.31 -3.58
N ASP A 688 4.89 44.28 -2.71
CA ASP A 688 5.68 45.52 -2.53
C ASP A 688 6.18 45.71 -1.08
N GLY A 689 5.82 44.79 -0.18
CA GLY A 689 6.16 44.82 1.24
C GLY A 689 5.38 45.87 2.05
N LYS A 690 4.43 46.57 1.45
CA LYS A 690 3.68 47.69 2.06
C LYS A 690 2.19 47.40 2.14
N ASN A 691 1.61 46.96 1.04
CA ASN A 691 0.18 46.71 0.92
C ASN A 691 -0.06 45.21 1.08
N PHE A 692 -0.48 44.80 2.28
CA PHE A 692 -0.85 43.42 2.54
C PHE A 692 -2.32 43.20 2.22
N GLU A 693 -2.58 42.17 1.41
CA GLU A 693 -3.91 41.72 1.02
C GLU A 693 -4.25 40.40 1.73
N GLY A 694 -5.55 40.17 1.94
CA GLY A 694 -6.08 38.87 2.34
C GLY A 694 -6.15 38.60 3.85
N ASP A 695 -6.66 37.41 4.12
CA ASP A 695 -6.63 36.60 5.36
C ASP A 695 -7.09 35.22 4.89
N LEU A 696 -6.22 34.53 4.15
CA LEU A 696 -6.58 33.36 3.34
C LEU A 696 -5.65 32.17 3.63
N PRO A 697 -6.09 30.94 3.35
CA PRO A 697 -5.24 29.75 3.46
C PRO A 697 -3.99 29.87 2.59
N LEU A 698 -2.81 29.48 3.11
CA LEU A 698 -1.55 29.54 2.37
C LEU A 698 -1.63 28.87 0.99
N MET A 699 -2.34 27.75 0.91
CA MET A 699 -2.55 27.00 -0.33
C MET A 699 -3.32 27.79 -1.40
N ALA A 700 -4.24 28.67 -1.00
CA ALA A 700 -4.97 29.51 -1.94
C ALA A 700 -4.04 30.52 -2.62
N LEU A 701 -3.06 31.08 -1.87
CA LEU A 701 -2.02 31.93 -2.46
C LEU A 701 -1.14 31.12 -3.40
N ARG A 702 -0.71 29.93 -2.98
CA ARG A 702 0.14 29.07 -3.81
C ARG A 702 -0.51 28.79 -5.17
N ASP A 703 -1.78 28.39 -5.18
CA ASP A 703 -2.54 28.12 -6.40
C ASP A 703 -2.67 29.39 -7.28
N ASP A 704 -2.98 30.55 -6.68
CA ASP A 704 -3.08 31.82 -7.39
C ASP A 704 -1.76 32.25 -8.05
N LEU A 705 -0.62 32.05 -7.37
CA LEU A 705 0.70 32.36 -7.92
C LEU A 705 1.06 31.46 -9.11
N LEU A 706 0.66 30.18 -9.06
CA LEU A 706 0.84 29.25 -10.18
C LEU A 706 0.01 29.66 -11.40
N HIS A 707 -1.29 29.94 -11.21
CA HIS A 707 -2.17 30.41 -12.28
C HIS A 707 -1.70 31.70 -12.94
N LYS A 708 -1.18 32.65 -12.15
CA LYS A 708 -0.66 33.93 -12.65
C LYS A 708 0.73 33.81 -13.27
N ARG A 709 1.39 32.65 -13.16
CA ARG A 709 2.82 32.47 -13.46
C ARG A 709 3.68 33.56 -12.82
N TYR A 710 3.39 33.89 -11.57
CA TYR A 710 4.04 35.00 -10.88
C TYR A 710 5.54 34.71 -10.67
N ARG A 711 6.37 35.75 -10.80
CA ARG A 711 7.80 35.72 -10.50
C ARG A 711 8.22 37.02 -9.83
N GLY A 712 8.92 36.92 -8.70
CA GLY A 712 9.52 38.06 -8.03
C GLY A 712 9.29 38.10 -6.52
N ASP A 713 9.37 39.31 -5.96
CA ASP A 713 9.30 39.54 -4.51
C ASP A 713 7.93 39.17 -3.92
N LEU A 714 7.94 38.26 -2.95
CA LEU A 714 6.76 37.89 -2.18
C LEU A 714 7.01 38.08 -0.69
N TYR A 715 6.16 38.87 -0.05
CA TYR A 715 6.12 39.05 1.39
C TYR A 715 4.90 38.31 1.94
N VAL A 716 5.11 37.41 2.88
CA VAL A 716 4.03 36.66 3.54
C VAL A 716 4.02 37.02 5.01
N LYS A 717 2.82 37.31 5.54
CA LYS A 717 2.58 37.68 6.93
C LYS A 717 1.66 36.65 7.58
N GLN A 718 2.10 36.13 8.71
CA GLN A 718 1.36 35.24 9.59
C GLN A 718 1.14 35.91 10.95
N CYS A 719 -0.04 35.72 11.54
CA CYS A 719 -0.40 36.30 12.83
C CYS A 719 -0.74 35.22 13.85
N PHE A 720 -0.40 35.47 15.12
CA PHE A 720 -0.79 34.61 16.24
C PHE A 720 -1.05 35.44 17.50
N THR A 721 -1.82 34.90 18.45
CA THR A 721 -2.22 35.60 19.67
C THR A 721 -1.59 34.96 20.90
N VAL A 722 -1.07 35.77 21.81
CA VAL A 722 -0.49 35.34 23.09
C VAL A 722 -1.33 35.92 24.23
N ASP A 723 -1.97 35.05 25.02
CA ASP A 723 -2.72 35.40 26.24
C ASP A 723 -1.76 35.63 27.42
N GLU A 724 -0.84 34.69 27.63
CA GLU A 724 0.24 34.78 28.60
C GLU A 724 1.57 34.44 27.93
N ILE A 725 2.63 35.20 28.24
CA ILE A 725 3.98 34.93 27.70
C ILE A 725 4.41 33.52 28.14
N PRO A 726 4.70 32.60 27.18
CA PRO A 726 5.08 31.23 27.48
C PRO A 726 6.50 31.15 28.04
N ASN A 727 6.92 29.96 28.51
CA ASN A 727 8.29 29.79 29.01
C ASN A 727 9.31 29.80 27.87
N SER A 728 8.94 29.23 26.73
CA SER A 728 9.70 29.30 25.48
C SER A 728 8.76 29.25 24.29
N ILE A 729 9.15 29.93 23.21
CA ILE A 729 8.48 29.87 21.92
C ILE A 729 9.50 30.15 20.81
N SER A 730 9.55 29.25 19.85
CA SER A 730 10.41 29.30 18.67
C SER A 730 9.58 29.23 17.40
N PHE A 731 10.09 29.85 16.34
CA PHE A 731 9.57 29.77 14.99
C PHE A 731 10.31 28.68 14.23
N ALA A 732 9.58 27.87 13.45
CA ALA A 732 10.12 26.90 12.52
C ALA A 732 9.51 27.07 11.12
N CYS A 733 10.36 26.97 10.10
CA CYS A 733 9.95 27.02 8.71
C CYS A 733 10.88 26.16 7.84
N GLU A 734 10.39 25.70 6.71
CA GLU A 734 11.20 24.92 5.77
C GLU A 734 12.20 25.80 5.01
N THR A 735 13.23 25.19 4.43
CA THR A 735 14.23 25.92 3.65
C THR A 735 13.63 26.46 2.35
N MET A 736 13.59 27.78 2.22
CA MET A 736 13.15 28.54 1.04
C MET A 736 14.16 29.66 0.73
N PRO A 737 14.10 30.32 -0.45
CA PRO A 737 14.96 31.45 -0.79
C PRO A 737 14.60 32.73 0.02
N TYR A 738 14.72 32.66 1.34
CA TYR A 738 14.48 33.78 2.26
C TYR A 738 15.50 34.90 2.07
N ARG A 739 14.98 36.13 1.93
CA ARG A 739 15.75 37.37 1.95
C ARG A 739 15.75 38.00 3.33
N SER A 740 14.63 37.93 4.06
CA SER A 740 14.54 38.35 5.46
C SER A 740 13.36 37.68 6.16
N VAL A 741 13.45 37.54 7.48
CA VAL A 741 12.34 37.14 8.35
C VAL A 741 12.29 38.09 9.54
N THR A 742 11.10 38.58 9.89
CA THR A 742 10.91 39.48 11.02
C THR A 742 9.81 38.99 11.96
N VAL A 743 9.97 39.26 13.25
CA VAL A 743 8.95 39.04 14.28
C VAL A 743 8.64 40.37 14.95
N ASN A 744 7.39 40.80 14.88
CA ASN A 744 6.97 42.13 15.37
C ASN A 744 7.87 43.27 14.84
N GLY A 745 8.26 43.19 13.56
CA GLY A 745 9.11 44.16 12.87
C GLY A 745 10.60 44.11 13.21
N LYS A 746 11.04 43.16 14.05
CA LYS A 746 12.46 42.92 14.33
C LYS A 746 12.96 41.74 13.52
N GLU A 747 14.03 41.96 12.77
CA GLU A 747 14.68 40.92 11.97
C GLU A 747 15.25 39.81 12.86
N ILE A 748 15.08 38.56 12.43
CA ILE A 748 15.60 37.36 13.09
C ILE A 748 16.52 36.61 12.15
N THR A 749 17.44 35.84 12.72
CA THR A 749 18.30 34.92 11.96
C THR A 749 17.79 33.50 12.16
N LEU A 750 17.47 32.83 11.06
CA LEU A 750 17.16 31.41 11.05
C LEU A 750 18.45 30.62 11.28
N SER A 751 18.43 29.74 12.27
CA SER A 751 19.55 28.86 12.59
C SER A 751 19.51 27.58 11.78
N ASP A 752 20.66 26.95 11.61
CA ASP A 752 20.80 25.59 11.06
C ASP A 752 20.38 24.51 12.07
N LYS A 753 19.86 24.91 13.25
CA LYS A 753 19.32 23.95 14.21
C LYS A 753 18.06 23.32 13.63
N LEU A 754 18.18 22.03 13.35
CA LEU A 754 17.12 21.17 12.85
C LEU A 754 15.99 21.05 13.89
N TRP A 755 14.74 21.09 13.42
CA TRP A 755 13.56 20.81 14.22
C TRP A 755 12.74 19.73 13.54
N ARG A 756 12.71 18.55 14.17
CA ARG A 756 12.16 17.28 13.66
C ARG A 756 12.84 16.74 12.41
N GLU A 757 13.14 17.58 11.42
CA GLU A 757 13.75 17.19 10.15
C GLU A 757 14.93 18.09 9.74
N PRO A 758 15.85 17.60 8.90
CA PRO A 758 16.95 18.39 8.33
C PRO A 758 16.53 19.62 7.52
N CYS A 759 15.30 19.64 6.98
CA CYS A 759 14.83 20.73 6.12
C CYS A 759 14.25 21.93 6.87
N PHE A 760 13.96 21.81 8.18
CA PHE A 760 13.45 22.90 9.00
C PHE A 760 14.59 23.77 9.54
N ARG A 761 14.39 25.08 9.43
CA ARG A 761 15.20 26.13 10.06
C ARG A 761 14.41 26.73 11.21
N THR A 762 15.12 27.13 12.27
CA THR A 762 14.47 27.62 13.49
C THR A 762 15.04 28.91 14.05
N ALA A 763 14.22 29.66 14.78
CA ALA A 763 14.66 30.83 15.55
C ALA A 763 13.91 30.90 16.89
N ASP A 764 14.64 31.14 17.99
CA ASP A 764 14.02 31.48 19.28
C ASP A 764 13.45 32.90 19.21
N ILE A 765 12.14 33.02 19.42
CA ILE A 765 11.41 34.28 19.32
C ILE A 765 10.84 34.72 20.69
N THR A 766 11.18 34.02 21.77
CA THR A 766 10.62 34.22 23.12
C THR A 766 10.77 35.66 23.61
N SER A 767 11.90 36.30 23.32
CA SER A 767 12.15 37.70 23.72
C SER A 767 11.45 38.75 22.85
N LEU A 768 10.87 38.33 21.72
CA LEU A 768 10.25 39.20 20.71
C LEU A 768 8.73 39.18 20.77
N VAL A 769 8.13 38.15 21.38
CA VAL A 769 6.68 38.04 21.53
C VAL A 769 6.14 38.98 22.61
N LYS A 770 4.91 39.45 22.42
CA LYS A 770 4.17 40.33 23.34
C LYS A 770 2.77 39.76 23.59
N ILE A 771 2.16 40.13 24.72
CA ILE A 771 0.75 39.82 24.99
C ILE A 771 -0.13 40.47 23.90
N GLY A 772 -1.14 39.73 23.43
CA GLY A 772 -2.01 40.10 22.32
C GLY A 772 -1.49 39.60 20.97
N LYS A 773 -1.78 40.36 19.91
CA LYS A 773 -1.44 39.99 18.53
C LYS A 773 0.06 40.16 18.25
N ASN A 774 0.64 39.12 17.67
CA ASN A 774 2.01 39.06 17.16
C ASN A 774 1.99 38.80 15.66
N GLU A 775 3.02 39.23 14.95
CA GLU A 775 3.18 38.99 13.51
C GLU A 775 4.57 38.45 13.18
N ILE A 776 4.61 37.54 12.21
CA ILE A 776 5.82 37.06 11.54
C ILE A 776 5.69 37.45 10.08
N VAL A 777 6.71 38.08 9.52
CA VAL A 777 6.76 38.46 8.10
C VAL A 777 8.03 37.92 7.49
N TYR A 778 7.91 37.10 6.44
CA TYR A 778 9.04 36.63 5.66
C TYR A 778 8.96 37.13 4.22
N HIS A 779 10.13 37.42 3.65
CA HIS A 779 10.32 37.89 2.28
C HIS A 779 11.11 36.84 1.50
N ILE A 780 10.58 36.38 0.39
CA ILE A 780 11.21 35.40 -0.51
C ILE A 780 11.22 35.91 -1.95
N ASP A 781 12.10 35.33 -2.77
CA ASP A 781 12.05 35.44 -4.23
C ASP A 781 11.27 34.23 -4.78
N TYR A 782 10.04 34.45 -5.26
CA TYR A 782 9.18 33.38 -5.76
C TYR A 782 9.45 33.12 -7.26
N PHE A 783 9.64 31.85 -7.60
CA PHE A 783 9.87 31.39 -8.96
C PHE A 783 9.44 29.93 -9.15
N GLN A 784 8.98 29.61 -10.38
CA GLN A 784 8.83 28.24 -10.89
C GLN A 784 9.34 28.21 -12.34
N ARG A 785 9.98 27.11 -12.73
CA ARG A 785 10.42 26.83 -14.12
C ARG A 785 9.26 26.45 -15.03
N ASP A 786 9.44 26.64 -16.33
CA ASP A 786 8.40 26.37 -17.35
C ASP A 786 7.87 24.94 -17.32
N PHE A 787 8.73 23.97 -16.98
CA PHE A 787 8.33 22.56 -16.86
C PHE A 787 7.20 22.33 -15.85
N VAL A 788 7.16 23.09 -14.75
CA VAL A 788 6.07 23.01 -13.76
C VAL A 788 4.73 23.39 -14.40
N TYR A 789 4.73 24.46 -15.19
CA TYR A 789 3.51 24.89 -15.87
C TYR A 789 3.10 23.95 -17.00
N TYR A 790 4.07 23.36 -17.70
CA TYR A 790 3.80 22.35 -18.72
C TYR A 790 3.06 21.15 -18.12
N VAL A 791 3.58 20.56 -17.04
CA VAL A 791 2.98 19.39 -16.38
C VAL A 791 1.61 19.71 -15.79
N LEU A 792 1.44 20.87 -15.13
CA LEU A 792 0.19 21.19 -14.44
C LEU A 792 -0.93 21.74 -15.36
N TYR A 793 -0.60 22.37 -16.49
CA TYR A 793 -1.56 23.17 -17.26
C TYR A 793 -1.53 22.97 -18.78
N GLU A 794 -0.46 22.43 -19.36
CA GLU A 794 -0.30 22.37 -20.83
C GLU A 794 -0.22 20.94 -21.38
N CYS A 795 0.15 19.96 -20.56
CA CYS A 795 0.19 18.56 -20.93
C CYS A 795 -1.16 17.92 -20.64
N ASP A 796 -1.93 17.66 -21.70
CA ASP A 796 -3.13 16.84 -21.61
C ASP A 796 -2.73 15.46 -21.04
N GLU A 797 -3.37 15.07 -19.92
CA GLU A 797 -3.21 13.76 -19.28
C GLU A 797 -1.81 13.45 -18.69
N ALA A 798 -1.14 14.47 -18.14
CA ALA A 798 0.22 14.42 -17.55
C ALA A 798 0.42 13.53 -16.30
N ASN A 799 -0.47 12.59 -15.97
CA ASN A 799 -0.39 11.81 -14.73
C ASN A 799 0.98 11.12 -14.56
N SER A 800 1.54 10.56 -15.64
CA SER A 800 2.86 9.92 -15.64
C SER A 800 4.01 10.90 -15.40
N LEU A 801 3.86 12.18 -15.76
CA LEU A 801 4.89 13.22 -15.54
C LEU A 801 4.70 13.94 -14.20
N ALA A 802 3.48 13.97 -13.67
CA ALA A 802 3.16 14.58 -12.38
C ALA A 802 3.76 13.81 -11.19
N THR A 803 4.15 12.54 -11.38
CA THR A 803 4.88 11.72 -10.41
C THR A 803 6.39 12.02 -10.38
N SER A 804 6.86 12.89 -11.28
CA SER A 804 8.24 13.38 -11.44
C SER A 804 8.38 14.90 -11.29
N LEU A 805 7.39 15.58 -10.70
CA LEU A 805 7.34 17.03 -10.57
C LEU A 805 8.17 17.52 -9.38
N THR A 806 8.90 18.62 -9.59
CA THR A 806 9.64 19.33 -8.53
C THR A 806 9.41 20.83 -8.65
N PHE A 807 8.93 21.44 -7.56
CA PHE A 807 8.75 22.88 -7.48
C PHE A 807 10.07 23.58 -7.11
N ASP A 808 10.33 24.74 -7.70
CA ASP A 808 11.50 25.57 -7.39
C ASP A 808 11.31 26.38 -6.09
N THR A 809 10.08 26.86 -5.85
CA THR A 809 9.69 27.53 -4.59
C THR A 809 8.49 26.81 -3.98
N GLU A 810 8.67 26.20 -2.81
CA GLU A 810 7.62 25.43 -2.14
C GLU A 810 7.04 26.22 -0.96
N LEU A 811 5.96 26.95 -1.20
CA LEU A 811 5.21 27.59 -0.11
C LEU A 811 4.56 26.52 0.75
N ALA A 812 5.06 26.36 1.98
CA ALA A 812 4.59 25.41 2.99
C ALA A 812 4.24 26.09 4.31
N GLU A 813 3.45 25.41 5.13
CA GLU A 813 3.06 25.88 6.46
C GLU A 813 4.29 26.12 7.34
N THR A 814 4.17 27.09 8.25
CA THR A 814 5.17 27.36 9.27
C THR A 814 4.60 27.03 10.64
N TYR A 815 5.48 26.89 11.63
CA TYR A 815 5.10 26.37 12.92
C TYR A 815 5.69 27.21 14.05
N LEU A 816 4.95 27.29 15.14
CA LEU A 816 5.48 27.71 16.44
C LEU A 816 5.65 26.48 17.32
N PHE A 817 6.75 26.41 18.07
CA PHE A 817 7.00 25.30 18.98
C PHE A 817 7.68 25.74 20.27
N GLY A 818 7.45 25.02 21.38
CA GLY A 818 8.05 25.33 22.68
C GLY A 818 7.23 24.86 23.88
N ASP A 819 7.63 25.31 25.08
CA ASP A 819 6.91 25.05 26.33
C ASP A 819 5.74 26.04 26.49
N PHE A 820 4.62 25.72 25.83
CA PHE A 820 3.36 26.43 25.93
C PHE A 820 2.13 25.51 25.78
N ALA A 821 0.97 26.01 26.21
CA ALA A 821 -0.33 25.41 25.92
C ALA A 821 -1.13 26.27 24.94
N VAL A 822 -2.05 25.64 24.21
CA VAL A 822 -2.99 26.33 23.32
C VAL A 822 -4.34 26.46 24.02
N LYS A 823 -4.78 27.69 24.23
CA LYS A 823 -6.09 28.06 24.75
C LYS A 823 -7.06 28.30 23.60
N THR A 824 -8.25 27.75 23.74
CA THR A 824 -9.37 27.92 22.81
C THR A 824 -10.52 28.62 23.52
N GLU A 825 -11.11 29.66 22.92
CA GLU A 825 -12.28 30.35 23.49
C GLU A 825 -13.59 29.58 23.27
N GLY A 826 -13.75 29.01 22.07
CA GLY A 826 -14.84 28.09 21.74
C GLY A 826 -14.68 26.68 22.31
N ALA A 827 -15.74 25.87 22.22
CA ALA A 827 -15.72 24.46 22.58
C ALA A 827 -15.42 23.59 21.36
N PHE A 828 -14.65 22.52 21.57
CA PHE A 828 -14.52 21.45 20.58
C PHE A 828 -15.82 20.67 20.43
N LYS A 829 -16.12 20.22 19.22
CA LYS A 829 -17.19 19.26 18.93
C LYS A 829 -16.57 17.92 18.60
N PHE A 830 -16.94 16.87 19.33
CA PHE A 830 -16.49 15.52 19.01
C PHE A 830 -17.47 14.87 18.03
N GLU A 831 -17.01 14.56 16.82
CA GLU A 831 -17.82 14.03 15.73
C GLU A 831 -17.07 12.88 15.06
N LYS A 832 -17.71 11.71 14.94
CA LYS A 832 -17.17 10.51 14.26
C LYS A 832 -15.70 10.17 14.59
N GLY A 833 -15.27 10.35 15.84
CA GLY A 833 -13.91 10.01 16.27
C GLY A 833 -12.89 11.14 16.22
N ALA A 834 -13.27 12.33 15.75
CA ALA A 834 -12.40 13.50 15.66
C ALA A 834 -12.96 14.70 16.44
N PHE A 835 -12.07 15.62 16.82
CA PHE A 835 -12.39 16.88 17.47
C PHE A 835 -12.36 18.03 16.45
N CYS A 836 -13.52 18.62 16.21
CA CYS A 836 -13.67 19.81 15.37
C CYS A 836 -13.60 21.09 16.20
N TYR A 837 -12.84 22.06 15.74
CA TYR A 837 -12.76 23.39 16.34
C TYR A 837 -13.04 24.49 15.31
N PHE A 838 -13.81 25.50 15.72
CA PHE A 838 -14.23 26.63 14.90
C PHE A 838 -13.88 27.92 15.65
N GLY A 839 -12.68 28.45 15.44
CA GLY A 839 -12.20 29.64 16.11
C GLY A 839 -10.68 29.78 16.09
N ASP A 840 -10.20 30.84 16.73
CA ASP A 840 -8.78 31.17 16.81
C ASP A 840 -8.10 30.52 18.02
N PHE A 841 -6.80 30.27 17.88
CA PHE A 841 -5.95 29.75 18.94
C PHE A 841 -5.18 30.87 19.66
N GLN A 842 -5.05 30.74 20.98
CA GLN A 842 -4.24 31.64 21.82
C GLN A 842 -3.16 30.85 22.55
N ILE A 843 -1.92 31.33 22.51
CA ILE A 843 -0.82 30.73 23.27
C ILE A 843 -0.91 31.19 24.73
N THR A 844 -0.78 30.25 25.67
CA THR A 844 -0.71 30.51 27.11
C THR A 844 0.37 29.62 27.77
N LYS A 845 0.59 29.79 29.07
CA LYS A 845 1.56 28.97 29.81
C LYS A 845 1.10 27.53 29.93
N SER A 846 2.07 26.61 29.84
CA SER A 846 1.84 25.20 30.09
C SER A 846 1.38 24.92 31.51
N LYS A 847 0.57 23.86 31.65
CA LYS A 847 0.15 23.29 32.93
C LYS A 847 1.16 22.25 33.41
N ASP A 848 1.19 21.96 34.70
CA ASP A 848 2.00 20.87 35.26
C ASP A 848 1.33 19.48 35.14
N THR A 849 0.03 19.47 34.83
CA THR A 849 -0.78 18.26 34.70
C THR A 849 -1.63 18.31 33.42
N ILE A 850 -2.07 17.13 32.96
CA ILE A 850 -2.94 16.97 31.79
C ILE A 850 -4.08 16.00 32.09
N ASP A 851 -5.26 16.26 31.54
CA ASP A 851 -6.33 15.27 31.36
C ASP A 851 -5.95 14.32 30.22
N ILE A 852 -5.43 13.14 30.60
CA ILE A 852 -4.92 12.16 29.63
C ILE A 852 -6.01 11.60 28.71
N GLN A 853 -7.30 11.77 29.04
CA GLN A 853 -8.40 11.38 28.17
C GLN A 853 -8.60 12.33 26.99
N ASN A 854 -8.20 13.59 27.17
CA ASN A 854 -8.59 14.72 26.32
C ASN A 854 -7.40 15.63 26.01
N VAL A 855 -6.24 15.04 25.68
CA VAL A 855 -4.98 15.76 25.44
C VAL A 855 -5.15 16.95 24.47
N VAL A 856 -5.88 16.73 23.37
CA VAL A 856 -6.18 17.76 22.36
C VAL A 856 -6.90 18.97 22.97
N MET A 857 -7.93 18.73 23.78
CA MET A 857 -8.73 19.80 24.39
C MET A 857 -8.04 20.44 25.60
N ASP A 858 -7.07 19.74 26.21
CA ASP A 858 -6.37 20.22 27.39
C ASP A 858 -5.04 20.92 27.07
N GLY A 859 -4.95 21.52 25.88
CA GLY A 859 -3.92 22.48 25.51
C GLY A 859 -2.89 21.99 24.49
N LEU A 860 -3.01 20.76 24.00
CA LEU A 860 -2.07 20.13 23.07
C LEU A 860 -2.72 19.70 21.74
N PRO A 861 -3.49 20.56 21.04
CA PRO A 861 -4.25 20.15 19.85
C PRO A 861 -3.37 19.76 18.66
N PHE A 862 -2.26 20.48 18.42
CA PHE A 862 -1.34 20.22 17.31
C PHE A 862 -0.16 19.31 17.66
N PHE A 863 -0.11 18.81 18.91
CA PHE A 863 1.03 18.06 19.41
C PHE A 863 1.31 16.83 18.54
N ALA A 864 2.59 16.61 18.24
CA ALA A 864 3.09 15.39 17.60
C ALA A 864 4.39 14.99 18.32
N GLY A 865 4.57 13.74 18.73
CA GLY A 865 5.74 13.35 19.52
C GLY A 865 5.44 12.30 20.57
N ALA A 866 6.21 12.39 21.67
CA ALA A 866 6.05 11.55 22.85
C ALA A 866 5.66 12.40 24.06
N LEU A 867 4.54 12.10 24.71
CA LEU A 867 4.19 12.67 26.01
C LEU A 867 4.75 11.80 27.14
N HIS A 868 5.59 12.38 27.98
CA HIS A 868 6.12 11.72 29.17
C HIS A 868 5.31 12.11 30.41
N LEU A 869 4.49 11.17 30.84
CA LEU A 869 3.47 11.35 31.88
C LEU A 869 3.78 10.43 33.06
N GLY A 870 3.33 10.79 34.25
CA GLY A 870 3.38 9.85 35.36
C GLY A 870 2.38 10.11 36.46
N PHE A 871 2.19 9.08 37.27
CA PHE A 871 1.23 9.06 38.36
C PHE A 871 1.66 8.06 39.43
N ASN A 872 1.10 8.24 40.61
CA ASN A 872 1.31 7.36 41.74
C ASN A 872 0.23 6.29 41.78
N HIS A 873 0.62 5.04 42.00
CA HIS A 873 -0.26 3.88 42.16
C HIS A 873 0.03 3.18 43.47
N GLU A 874 -0.91 3.22 44.40
CA GLU A 874 -0.86 2.43 45.63
C GLU A 874 -1.28 1.00 45.31
N TRP A 875 -0.37 0.04 45.50
CA TRP A 875 -0.61 -1.39 45.26
C TRP A 875 -0.49 -2.19 46.55
N ARG A 876 -1.42 -3.12 46.76
CA ARG A 876 -1.42 -4.06 47.88
C ARG A 876 -1.39 -5.49 47.39
N LYS A 877 -0.74 -6.37 48.16
CA LYS A 877 -0.64 -7.78 47.80
C LYS A 877 -2.03 -8.40 47.59
N GLY A 878 -2.24 -8.98 46.40
CA GLY A 878 -3.52 -9.57 45.98
C GLY A 878 -4.37 -8.68 45.10
N GLU A 879 -3.99 -7.40 44.92
CA GLU A 879 -4.58 -6.52 43.92
C GLU A 879 -4.00 -6.80 42.51
N PRO A 880 -4.73 -6.44 41.44
CA PRO A 880 -4.26 -6.57 40.06
C PRO A 880 -2.86 -6.00 39.83
N THR A 881 -2.03 -6.68 39.05
CA THR A 881 -0.69 -6.20 38.64
C THR A 881 -0.63 -5.81 37.16
N ILE A 882 -1.69 -6.06 36.40
CA ILE A 882 -1.74 -5.74 34.97
C ILE A 882 -2.23 -4.31 34.79
N LEU A 883 -1.40 -3.48 34.17
CA LEU A 883 -1.79 -2.17 33.69
C LEU A 883 -2.31 -2.31 32.26
N ARG A 884 -3.58 -1.93 32.04
CA ARG A 884 -4.21 -1.92 30.72
C ARG A 884 -4.21 -0.52 30.12
N ILE A 885 -3.74 -0.40 28.88
CA ILE A 885 -3.61 0.85 28.12
C ILE A 885 -4.61 0.82 26.96
N GLN A 886 -5.74 1.52 27.16
CA GLN A 886 -6.81 1.69 26.18
C GLN A 886 -6.90 3.15 25.74
N GLY A 887 -7.40 3.41 24.54
CA GLY A 887 -7.52 4.76 23.96
C GLY A 887 -6.87 4.86 22.58
N GLN A 888 -6.55 6.08 22.15
CA GLN A 888 -5.95 6.37 20.84
C GLN A 888 -4.52 6.87 21.02
N TYR A 889 -3.58 6.02 20.60
CA TYR A 889 -2.14 6.21 20.67
C TYR A 889 -1.48 5.26 19.67
N ALA A 890 -0.25 5.57 19.26
CA ALA A 890 0.53 4.69 18.40
C ALA A 890 1.30 3.64 19.21
N VAL A 891 2.13 4.09 20.16
CA VAL A 891 2.96 3.23 21.02
C VAL A 891 2.94 3.76 22.46
N CYS A 892 3.04 2.84 23.44
CA CYS A 892 3.20 3.19 24.85
C CYS A 892 4.43 2.49 25.44
N GLU A 893 5.36 3.27 26.00
CA GLU A 893 6.40 2.75 26.89
C GLU A 893 5.95 2.88 28.34
N VAL A 894 6.11 1.81 29.13
CA VAL A 894 5.72 1.76 30.54
C VAL A 894 6.95 1.61 31.42
N TYR A 895 7.04 2.43 32.45
CA TYR A 895 8.11 2.41 33.44
C TYR A 895 7.53 2.37 34.87
N VAL A 896 8.27 1.75 35.78
CA VAL A 896 8.00 1.80 37.23
C VAL A 896 9.28 2.30 37.92
N GLY A 897 9.25 3.54 38.40
CA GLY A 897 10.45 4.28 38.76
C GLY A 897 11.40 4.44 37.56
N ASP A 898 12.67 4.06 37.72
CA ASP A 898 13.69 4.11 36.68
C ASP A 898 13.73 2.87 35.76
N LYS A 899 12.88 1.87 36.02
CA LYS A 899 12.90 0.59 35.31
C LYS A 899 11.89 0.58 34.17
N HIS A 900 12.38 0.27 32.97
CA HIS A 900 11.52 -0.03 31.82
C HIS A 900 10.83 -1.38 32.03
N ALA A 901 9.50 -1.38 32.03
CA ALA A 901 8.69 -2.58 32.22
C ALA A 901 8.35 -3.23 30.89
N ASN A 902 7.81 -2.46 29.93
CA ASN A 902 7.52 -2.94 28.58
C ASN A 902 7.35 -1.78 27.57
N THR A 903 7.39 -2.12 26.28
CA THR A 903 6.97 -1.27 25.16
C THR A 903 5.84 -1.98 24.43
N LEU A 904 4.64 -1.44 24.54
CA LEU A 904 3.41 -1.96 23.96
C LEU A 904 3.28 -1.46 22.52
N VAL A 905 3.55 -2.35 21.56
CA VAL A 905 3.45 -2.04 20.11
C VAL A 905 2.17 -2.66 19.54
N PHE A 906 1.91 -3.92 19.88
CA PHE A 906 0.70 -4.63 19.48
C PHE A 906 -0.23 -4.87 20.67
N GLU A 907 0.36 -4.98 21.86
CA GLU A 907 -0.30 -5.30 23.11
C GLU A 907 -1.01 -4.08 23.71
N LYS A 908 -1.95 -4.36 24.61
CA LYS A 908 -2.62 -3.35 25.44
C LYS A 908 -2.34 -3.54 26.93
N ASP A 909 -1.86 -4.71 27.32
CA ASP A 909 -1.65 -5.10 28.71
C ASP A 909 -0.16 -5.18 29.03
N CYS A 910 0.21 -4.64 30.18
CA CYS A 910 1.56 -4.69 30.72
C CYS A 910 1.52 -5.34 32.11
N ASP A 911 2.14 -6.51 32.27
CA ASP A 911 2.27 -7.13 33.59
C ASP A 911 3.38 -6.44 34.40
N LEU A 912 2.99 -5.79 35.49
CA LEU A 912 3.89 -5.08 36.40
C LEU A 912 4.26 -5.92 37.64
N SER A 913 3.89 -7.20 37.70
CA SER A 913 4.09 -8.07 38.87
C SER A 913 5.55 -8.12 39.36
N ALA A 914 6.52 -8.07 38.45
CA ALA A 914 7.95 -8.06 38.78
C ALA A 914 8.49 -6.69 39.22
N TYR A 915 7.69 -5.62 39.12
CA TYR A 915 8.12 -4.23 39.30
C TYR A 915 7.43 -3.52 40.46
N LEU A 916 6.21 -3.93 40.82
CA LEU A 916 5.44 -3.32 41.91
C LEU A 916 5.97 -3.74 43.28
N ALA A 917 6.05 -2.77 44.20
CA ALA A 917 6.27 -2.97 45.62
C ALA A 917 5.00 -2.63 46.41
N GLU A 918 4.81 -3.26 47.58
CA GLU A 918 3.69 -2.95 48.47
C GLU A 918 3.75 -1.48 48.93
N GLY A 919 2.65 -0.74 48.74
CA GLY A 919 2.57 0.70 48.96
C GLY A 919 2.59 1.50 47.65
N ASN A 920 3.16 2.70 47.70
CA ASN A 920 3.10 3.65 46.57
C ASN A 920 4.19 3.38 45.54
N ASN A 921 3.80 3.23 44.27
CA ASN A 921 4.67 3.04 43.13
C ASN A 921 4.52 4.22 42.16
N GLU A 922 5.64 4.73 41.66
CA GLU A 922 5.63 5.75 40.61
C GLU A 922 5.61 5.06 39.24
N ILE A 923 4.53 5.24 38.49
CA ILE A 923 4.37 4.71 37.14
C ILE A 923 4.53 5.86 36.16
N GLU A 924 5.37 5.66 35.15
CA GLU A 924 5.55 6.61 34.06
C GLU A 924 5.17 5.98 32.72
N LEU A 925 4.50 6.78 31.89
CA LEU A 925 4.07 6.42 30.55
C LEU A 925 4.74 7.37 29.56
N ARG A 926 5.32 6.81 28.50
CA ARG A 926 5.73 7.56 27.32
C ARG A 926 4.78 7.22 26.18
N LEU A 927 3.83 8.12 25.91
CA LEU A 927 2.76 7.94 24.92
C LEU A 927 3.12 8.63 23.62
N PHE A 928 3.17 7.87 22.54
CA PHE A 928 3.48 8.37 21.21
C PHE A 928 2.20 8.54 20.40
N ASN A 929 2.10 9.64 19.65
CA ASN A 929 1.09 9.83 18.61
C ASN A 929 1.75 9.93 17.22
N SER A 930 0.97 10.34 16.23
CA SER A 930 1.41 10.56 14.85
C SER A 930 1.64 12.04 14.55
N ASN A 931 2.07 12.32 13.32
CA ASN A 931 2.12 13.68 12.77
C ASN A 931 0.73 14.20 12.33
N ARG A 932 -0.37 13.45 12.49
CA ARG A 932 -1.69 13.80 11.94
C ARG A 932 -2.21 15.16 12.41
N ASN A 933 -2.01 15.47 13.68
CA ASN A 933 -2.47 16.72 14.28
C ASN A 933 -1.52 17.90 14.01
N LEU A 934 -0.30 17.64 13.53
CA LEU A 934 0.68 18.66 13.15
C LEU A 934 0.61 18.98 11.65
N LEU A 935 0.62 17.94 10.82
CA LEU A 935 0.74 18.02 9.36
C LEU A 935 -0.59 17.88 8.60
N GLY A 936 -1.68 17.60 9.31
CA GLY A 936 -3.01 17.53 8.71
C GLY A 936 -3.30 16.21 7.97
N PRO A 937 -4.33 16.20 7.09
CA PRO A 937 -5.08 17.37 6.59
C PRO A 937 -6.03 17.96 7.67
N LEU A 938 -5.77 19.21 8.10
CA LEU A 938 -6.52 19.85 9.20
C LEU A 938 -7.90 20.38 8.76
N HIS A 939 -8.00 20.79 7.49
CA HIS A 939 -9.18 21.49 6.93
C HIS A 939 -9.97 20.65 5.94
N SER A 940 -9.68 19.34 5.83
CA SER A 940 -10.42 18.45 4.93
C SER A 940 -11.91 18.42 5.27
N PRO A 941 -12.82 18.35 4.28
CA PRO A 941 -14.25 18.11 4.51
C PRO A 941 -14.52 16.78 5.23
N GLU A 942 -13.73 15.76 4.93
CA GLU A 942 -13.75 14.49 5.66
C GLU A 942 -12.98 14.64 6.99
N LEU A 943 -13.59 14.19 8.09
CA LEU A 943 -13.03 14.38 9.43
C LEU A 943 -11.70 13.64 9.61
N GLU A 944 -11.71 12.34 9.33
CA GLU A 944 -10.50 11.54 9.21
C GLU A 944 -10.62 10.70 7.93
N PRO A 945 -9.88 11.04 6.86
CA PRO A 945 -9.88 10.26 5.65
C PRO A 945 -9.07 8.97 5.84
N TYR A 946 -9.63 7.85 5.40
CA TYR A 946 -8.98 6.52 5.50
C TYR A 946 -8.22 6.13 4.23
N ASN A 947 -8.19 7.04 3.26
CA ASN A 947 -7.49 6.90 2.00
C ASN A 947 -6.90 8.26 1.64
N ILE A 948 -5.60 8.41 1.86
CA ILE A 948 -4.91 9.70 1.83
C ILE A 948 -4.02 9.79 0.58
N TYR A 949 -4.17 10.87 -0.17
CA TYR A 949 -3.38 11.16 -1.37
C TYR A 949 -2.66 12.50 -1.22
N PRO A 950 -1.63 12.81 -2.03
CA PRO A 950 -1.08 14.17 -2.10
C PRO A 950 -2.18 15.24 -2.28
N SER A 951 -3.16 14.97 -3.15
CA SER A 951 -4.32 15.84 -3.40
C SER A 951 -5.31 15.96 -2.23
N THR A 952 -5.12 15.22 -1.14
CA THR A 952 -5.87 15.43 0.11
C THR A 952 -5.32 16.61 0.90
N PHE A 953 -4.03 16.89 0.73
CA PHE A 953 -3.36 18.03 1.35
C PHE A 953 -3.39 19.25 0.46
N THR A 954 -3.42 19.06 -0.86
CA THR A 954 -3.34 20.16 -1.82
C THR A 954 -4.67 20.39 -2.55
N CYS A 955 -4.85 21.60 -3.07
CA CYS A 955 -6.08 22.03 -3.73
C CYS A 955 -5.78 22.76 -5.05
N GLU A 956 -4.70 22.42 -5.74
CA GLU A 956 -4.35 23.05 -7.03
C GLU A 956 -5.52 22.96 -8.00
N ASN A 957 -5.78 24.06 -8.71
CA ASN A 957 -6.88 24.20 -9.67
C ASN A 957 -8.27 23.96 -9.08
N ARG A 958 -8.41 24.01 -7.74
CA ARG A 958 -9.67 23.86 -7.01
C ARG A 958 -10.04 25.11 -6.22
N TRP A 959 -9.29 26.20 -6.33
CA TRP A 959 -9.60 27.47 -5.67
C TRP A 959 -10.34 28.42 -6.60
N GLU A 960 -11.48 28.93 -6.13
CA GLU A 960 -12.22 30.01 -6.79
C GLU A 960 -12.50 31.11 -5.76
N ASN A 961 -12.03 32.33 -6.03
CA ASN A 961 -12.19 33.49 -5.14
C ASN A 961 -11.74 33.22 -3.69
N GLY A 962 -10.63 32.47 -3.51
CA GLY A 962 -10.06 32.14 -2.21
C GLY A 962 -10.79 31.05 -1.43
N LYS A 963 -11.68 30.27 -2.08
CA LYS A 963 -12.39 29.13 -1.49
C LYS A 963 -12.19 27.86 -2.29
N SER A 964 -12.18 26.72 -1.62
CA SER A 964 -12.16 25.40 -2.27
C SER A 964 -13.19 24.46 -1.63
N PRO A 965 -13.92 23.63 -2.40
CA PRO A 965 -14.78 22.61 -1.82
C PRO A 965 -14.00 21.57 -0.99
N ASN A 966 -12.69 21.48 -1.18
CA ASN A 966 -11.79 20.55 -0.49
C ASN A 966 -11.08 21.18 0.72
N TYR A 967 -11.40 22.43 1.07
CA TYR A 967 -10.83 23.14 2.21
C TYR A 967 -11.91 23.89 2.97
N LEU A 968 -12.10 23.57 4.25
CA LEU A 968 -13.06 24.25 5.12
C LEU A 968 -12.36 25.34 5.93
N ASP A 969 -12.49 26.59 5.44
CA ASP A 969 -11.78 27.78 5.94
C ASP A 969 -11.86 28.00 7.46
N ASP A 970 -12.98 27.64 8.09
CA ASP A 970 -13.27 27.96 9.50
C ASP A 970 -13.20 26.75 10.44
N ARG A 971 -12.73 25.58 9.96
CA ARG A 971 -12.73 24.34 10.73
C ARG A 971 -11.37 23.65 10.77
N TYR A 972 -10.87 23.47 11.98
CA TYR A 972 -9.79 22.51 12.25
C TYR A 972 -10.35 21.17 12.70
N CYS A 973 -9.78 20.09 12.19
CA CYS A 973 -10.10 18.72 12.58
C CYS A 973 -8.87 18.01 13.14
N PHE A 974 -8.98 17.55 14.39
CA PHE A 974 -7.92 16.83 15.11
C PHE A 974 -8.36 15.40 15.43
N VAL A 975 -7.47 14.44 15.23
CA VAL A 975 -7.69 13.08 15.72
C VAL A 975 -7.52 13.03 17.24
N ARG A 976 -8.27 12.15 17.90
CA ARG A 976 -8.16 11.96 19.34
C ARG A 976 -6.76 11.40 19.68
N PHE A 977 -6.17 11.91 20.74
CA PHE A 977 -4.96 11.37 21.34
C PHE A 977 -5.14 11.32 22.86
N GLY A 978 -4.81 10.19 23.46
CA GLY A 978 -4.98 9.98 24.90
C GLY A 978 -5.51 8.60 25.26
N LEU A 979 -5.62 8.36 26.57
CA LEU A 979 -6.04 7.07 27.11
C LEU A 979 -7.45 7.10 27.67
N ASP A 980 -8.16 5.98 27.58
CA ASP A 980 -9.39 5.76 28.34
C ASP A 980 -9.04 5.58 29.82
N CYS A 981 -9.86 6.17 30.71
CA CYS A 981 -9.69 6.07 32.15
C CYS A 981 -11.05 5.80 32.78
N LYS A 982 -11.16 4.70 33.52
CA LYS A 982 -12.11 4.46 34.63
C LYS A 982 -12.13 2.99 35.01
#